data_AF-A0A9R1H189-F1
#
_entry.id   AF-A0A9R1H189-F1
#
_cell.length_a   1.000
_cell.length_b   1.000
_cell.length_c   1.000
_cell.angle_alpha   90.00
_cell.angle_beta   90.00
_cell.angle_gamma   90.00
#
_symmetry.space_group_name_H-M   'P 1'
#
loop_
_entity.id
_entity.type
_entity.pdbx_description
1 polymer ?
#
loop_
_entity_poly.entity_id
_entity_poly.type
_entity_poly.pdbx_seq_one_letter_code
_entity_poly.pdbx_strand_id
1 'polypeptide(L)'
;MFDKVVTPSDTGKLNRLVIPKQHAEKYFPLDASSNDNGLLLDFEDSAGKPWRFRYSYWNSSQSYVMTKGWSRFVKETRLEAGDIVSFKRGVGEAARGRFFIDWRRRRGPDVVLPPPHHRGFNLLSVGSDGFACPDVNLEGDSVEEILDKAYITKIGPWGGNRGNFNDIKVSPLRLNSITIRSGEVIYSLAFSYSDNYGKQHHAGPWGGCKDFSYGSFDTIQLGPSEFLTKVSGTIAFSAQYSSNVITSVMFITTARRYGPFGGGVGIPFQSPVMSNGSIVGFFAHAEWVVESIGLYVNSESKLWEPMKGQDSVTKIGPWGGDSGRPNDVNVLPRRLLSVVVRNSTVISSLTFTYIDWDGQPQTAGPWGGLGESFDGKVDTIILGRSEFLTEVSGTLGWNSGYSDVVTSLYFVTNTGGYGPYGKGGGTRFRSSHSNGSIVGFFVNAADVIDAIGVYFSPERETCKEKEEGGFGISRSMAYRERVEIESASNDLEHIVLDQSAEPTNLPLALLKDITEDFNDKRQIGRGGFGIVYKGDLQNRSVAVKRILSCHTFNDEAFNQSGEPWKYVFAEMRERLLCFEYIKNGSLDRYLTDELRGLEWHTRYQIIRGICDGLVYLHTEKGIVHRDMKPENILLDDLMIPKITDFGISKLLDGATHAVTSDPTGSRGYCAPEFIARGEVSTRSDIYSLGVIITELVTGCKDEPHIQNVLRRWRYRWNESANYPPFGYQQVSKCIEIALKCLSDSPKKRPKISDIVSMLNTMESTKEHITNVGNSPAGQISAYPWELLEFDLLELNFPFEINKQIPCSLQLTNVTDDYVAFDIEMMGILRYCIEPEKRVVPPRSKCNVMVTLQPHERVPHAMVCKDELFILRCAAVSEGLTAEDIIEDMLNKKSGKEEADKVTLKVVILPITVD
;
A
#
# COMPACT_ATOMS: atom_id res chain seq x y z
N MET A 1 18.05 1.34 -20.99
CA MET A 1 17.47 2.60 -20.44
C MET A 1 17.00 2.32 -19.03
N PHE A 2 16.01 1.46 -18.84
CA PHE A 2 15.57 1.00 -17.52
C PHE A 2 14.76 -0.28 -17.63
N ASP A 3 14.64 -0.97 -16.50
CA ASP A 3 13.79 -2.12 -16.32
C ASP A 3 12.62 -1.74 -15.43
N LYS A 4 11.40 -2.10 -15.84
CA LYS A 4 10.19 -1.88 -15.05
C LYS A 4 9.55 -3.21 -14.71
N VAL A 5 9.39 -3.46 -13.41
CA VAL A 5 8.52 -4.54 -12.94
C VAL A 5 7.07 -4.13 -13.20
N VAL A 6 6.36 -4.99 -13.91
CA VAL A 6 4.97 -4.80 -14.32
C VAL A 6 4.08 -5.05 -13.11
N THR A 7 3.24 -4.08 -12.76
CA THR A 7 2.31 -4.21 -11.62
C THR A 7 0.96 -4.78 -12.08
N PRO A 8 0.11 -5.29 -11.16
CA PRO A 8 -1.25 -5.71 -11.52
C PRO A 8 -2.09 -4.60 -12.17
N SER A 9 -1.76 -3.33 -11.92
CA SER A 9 -2.41 -2.18 -12.57
C SER A 9 -1.97 -1.96 -14.01
N ASP A 10 -0.75 -2.40 -14.37
CA ASP A 10 -0.16 -2.22 -15.70
C ASP A 10 -0.74 -3.20 -16.74
N THR A 11 -1.12 -4.42 -16.30
CA THR A 11 -1.73 -5.48 -17.14
C THR A 11 -3.24 -5.66 -16.90
N GLY A 12 -3.81 -4.86 -15.99
CA GLY A 12 -5.22 -4.91 -15.59
C GLY A 12 -6.18 -4.10 -16.47
N LYS A 13 -7.39 -3.85 -15.97
CA LYS A 13 -8.52 -3.23 -16.73
C LYS A 13 -8.22 -1.87 -17.37
N LEU A 14 -7.26 -1.11 -16.82
CA LEU A 14 -6.88 0.21 -17.32
C LEU A 14 -5.93 0.16 -18.53
N ASN A 15 -5.36 -1.02 -18.84
CA ASN A 15 -4.58 -1.33 -20.05
C ASN A 15 -3.53 -0.27 -20.41
N ARG A 16 -2.82 0.24 -19.39
CA ARG A 16 -1.80 1.27 -19.52
C ARG A 16 -0.59 0.92 -18.67
N LEU A 17 0.60 1.15 -19.18
CA LEU A 17 1.84 1.00 -18.43
C LEU A 17 2.19 2.32 -17.75
N VAL A 18 2.31 2.35 -16.44
CA VAL A 18 2.77 3.53 -15.70
C VAL A 18 4.30 3.58 -15.70
N ILE A 19 4.89 4.55 -16.38
CA ILE A 19 6.35 4.72 -16.40
C ILE A 19 6.78 5.50 -15.15
N PRO A 20 7.75 5.00 -14.35
CA PRO A 20 8.27 5.74 -13.20
C PRO A 20 8.80 7.11 -13.63
N LYS A 21 8.41 8.16 -12.89
CA LYS A 21 8.72 9.58 -13.18
C LYS A 21 10.17 9.82 -13.56
N GLN A 22 11.11 9.30 -12.77
CA GLN A 22 12.56 9.42 -13.00
C GLN A 22 13.04 8.85 -14.35
N HIS A 23 12.37 7.84 -14.89
CA HIS A 23 12.72 7.22 -16.17
C HIS A 23 11.98 7.88 -17.32
N ALA A 24 10.72 8.25 -17.09
CA ALA A 24 9.92 9.07 -17.99
C ALA A 24 10.64 10.37 -18.36
N GLU A 25 11.00 11.19 -17.38
CA GLU A 25 11.63 12.51 -17.60
C GLU A 25 13.04 12.41 -18.19
N LYS A 26 13.76 11.32 -17.91
CA LYS A 26 15.13 11.12 -18.40
C LYS A 26 15.22 10.56 -19.81
N TYR A 27 14.29 9.69 -20.19
CA TYR A 27 14.41 8.88 -21.40
C TYR A 27 13.32 9.13 -22.43
N PHE A 28 12.16 9.62 -22.00
CA PHE A 28 11.01 9.98 -22.82
C PHE A 28 10.45 11.34 -22.36
N PRO A 29 11.20 12.45 -22.46
CA PRO A 29 10.67 13.76 -22.09
C PRO A 29 9.48 14.12 -23.00
N LEU A 30 8.42 14.71 -22.42
CA LEU A 30 7.32 15.31 -23.19
C LEU A 30 7.62 16.78 -23.38
N ASP A 31 7.49 17.28 -24.61
CA ASP A 31 7.57 18.72 -24.87
C ASP A 31 6.28 19.42 -24.39
N ALA A 32 6.44 20.65 -23.90
CA ALA A 32 5.39 21.44 -23.25
C ALA A 32 4.20 21.82 -24.17
N SER A 33 4.26 21.52 -25.48
CA SER A 33 3.21 21.76 -26.47
C SER A 33 2.27 20.58 -26.68
N SER A 34 2.56 19.41 -26.07
CA SER A 34 1.77 18.19 -26.25
C SER A 34 0.45 18.21 -25.46
N ASN A 35 -0.43 19.15 -25.81
CA ASN A 35 -1.80 19.23 -25.31
C ASN A 35 -2.56 17.92 -25.62
N ASP A 36 -3.07 17.29 -24.56
CA ASP A 36 -4.03 16.17 -24.42
C ASP A 36 -3.86 14.89 -25.29
N ASN A 37 -2.98 14.87 -26.30
CA ASN A 37 -2.92 13.79 -27.27
C ASN A 37 -1.75 12.80 -27.07
N GLY A 38 -0.70 13.13 -26.30
CA GLY A 38 0.43 12.24 -26.00
C GLY A 38 1.34 11.89 -27.19
N LEU A 39 2.64 11.74 -26.93
CA LEU A 39 3.69 11.40 -27.89
C LEU A 39 3.61 9.93 -28.35
N LEU A 40 3.73 9.65 -29.65
CA LEU A 40 3.83 8.27 -30.15
C LEU A 40 5.30 7.84 -30.19
N LEU A 41 5.63 6.77 -29.47
CA LEU A 41 6.96 6.20 -29.39
C LEU A 41 7.00 4.84 -30.09
N ASP A 42 7.95 4.67 -30.99
CA ASP A 42 8.19 3.42 -31.71
C ASP A 42 9.35 2.66 -31.08
N PHE A 43 9.08 1.40 -30.73
CA PHE A 43 10.04 0.45 -30.19
C PHE A 43 10.17 -0.74 -31.12
N GLU A 44 11.31 -1.39 -31.11
CA GLU A 44 11.53 -2.65 -31.81
C GLU A 44 11.88 -3.73 -30.77
N ASP A 45 11.28 -4.91 -30.86
CA ASP A 45 11.66 -6.01 -29.97
C ASP A 45 12.90 -6.76 -30.48
N SER A 46 13.37 -7.71 -29.68
CA SER A 46 14.52 -8.56 -30.02
C SER A 46 14.31 -9.40 -31.28
N ALA A 47 13.07 -9.54 -31.77
CA ALA A 47 12.71 -10.21 -33.02
C ALA A 47 12.57 -9.24 -34.21
N GLY A 48 12.87 -7.95 -34.03
CA GLY A 48 12.78 -6.93 -35.07
C GLY A 48 11.37 -6.41 -35.31
N LYS A 49 10.42 -6.71 -34.41
CA LYS A 49 9.01 -6.33 -34.59
C LYS A 49 8.74 -4.94 -34.02
N PRO A 50 8.06 -4.05 -34.77
CA PRO A 50 7.77 -2.70 -34.31
C PRO A 50 6.55 -2.64 -33.37
N TRP A 51 6.67 -1.83 -32.32
CA TRP A 51 5.73 -1.60 -31.24
C TRP A 51 5.54 -0.10 -31.02
N ARG A 52 4.36 0.42 -31.36
CA ARG A 52 4.04 1.83 -31.22
C ARG A 52 3.20 2.06 -29.96
N PHE A 53 3.68 2.90 -29.04
CA PHE A 53 2.98 3.26 -27.81
C PHE A 53 2.65 4.74 -27.76
N ARG A 54 1.45 5.11 -27.31
CA ARG A 54 1.13 6.50 -26.95
C ARG A 54 1.56 6.79 -25.53
N TYR A 55 2.52 7.67 -25.36
CA TYR A 55 3.09 8.10 -24.10
C TYR A 55 2.58 9.49 -23.71
N SER A 56 2.03 9.64 -22.51
CA SER A 56 1.38 10.87 -22.06
C SER A 56 1.53 11.06 -20.55
N TYR A 57 1.53 12.30 -20.09
CA TYR A 57 1.42 12.62 -18.67
C TYR A 57 -0.04 12.84 -18.28
N TRP A 58 -0.51 12.15 -17.25
CA TRP A 58 -1.88 12.26 -16.77
C TRP A 58 -1.92 13.14 -15.52
N ASN A 59 -2.47 14.35 -15.67
CA ASN A 59 -2.53 15.37 -14.61
C ASN A 59 -3.29 14.89 -13.36
N SER A 60 -4.37 14.14 -13.52
CA SER A 60 -5.22 13.65 -12.42
C SER A 60 -4.53 12.62 -11.51
N SER A 61 -3.61 11.82 -12.05
CA SER A 61 -2.85 10.80 -11.31
C SER A 61 -1.36 11.15 -11.15
N GLN A 62 -0.95 12.34 -11.61
CA GLN A 62 0.44 12.80 -11.67
C GLN A 62 1.43 11.71 -12.15
N SER A 63 1.04 10.98 -13.20
CA SER A 63 1.75 9.77 -13.64
C SER A 63 1.98 9.77 -15.14
N TYR A 64 3.17 9.37 -15.57
CA TYR A 64 3.48 9.15 -16.98
C TYR A 64 3.00 7.76 -17.38
N VAL A 65 2.29 7.65 -18.50
CA VAL A 65 1.70 6.39 -18.93
C VAL A 65 1.93 6.13 -20.42
N MET A 66 2.22 4.87 -20.76
CA MET A 66 2.13 4.35 -22.12
C MET A 66 0.79 3.62 -22.28
N THR A 67 0.01 4.05 -23.25
CA THR A 67 -1.36 3.59 -23.50
C THR A 67 -1.42 2.88 -24.85
N LYS A 68 -2.18 3.42 -25.82
CA LYS A 68 -2.45 2.85 -27.16
C LYS A 68 -1.27 2.03 -27.69
N GLY A 69 -1.47 0.71 -27.86
CA GLY A 69 -0.42 -0.26 -28.24
C GLY A 69 0.01 -1.19 -27.09
N TRP A 70 -0.10 -0.74 -25.84
CA TRP A 70 0.32 -1.49 -24.66
C TRP A 70 -0.50 -2.75 -24.43
N SER A 71 -1.83 -2.68 -24.56
CA SER A 71 -2.71 -3.86 -24.47
C SER A 71 -2.37 -4.94 -25.52
N ARG A 72 -1.95 -4.51 -26.71
CA ARG A 72 -1.47 -5.41 -27.76
C ARG A 72 -0.14 -6.05 -27.38
N PHE A 73 0.81 -5.25 -26.89
CA PHE A 73 2.08 -5.74 -26.38
C PHE A 73 1.86 -6.78 -25.28
N VAL A 74 1.09 -6.47 -24.23
CA VAL A 74 0.76 -7.40 -23.13
C VAL A 74 0.11 -8.69 -23.63
N LYS A 75 -0.85 -8.59 -24.57
CA LYS A 75 -1.56 -9.76 -25.09
C LYS A 75 -0.66 -10.67 -25.94
N GLU A 76 0.21 -10.07 -26.76
CA GLU A 76 1.08 -10.81 -27.68
C GLU A 76 2.34 -11.33 -26.98
N THR A 77 2.90 -10.60 -26.00
CA THR A 77 4.02 -11.06 -25.17
C THR A 77 3.59 -11.93 -23.98
N ARG A 78 2.27 -11.98 -23.68
CA ARG A 78 1.70 -12.66 -22.51
C ARG A 78 2.33 -12.18 -21.19
N LEU A 79 2.49 -10.88 -21.08
CA LEU A 79 3.13 -10.20 -19.95
C LEU A 79 2.27 -10.31 -18.67
N GLU A 80 2.85 -10.78 -17.56
CA GLU A 80 2.15 -10.90 -16.28
C GLU A 80 2.67 -9.91 -15.23
N ALA A 81 1.88 -9.68 -14.17
CA ALA A 81 2.33 -8.86 -13.05
C ALA A 81 3.52 -9.54 -12.34
N GLY A 82 4.62 -8.81 -12.17
CA GLY A 82 5.89 -9.33 -11.66
C GLY A 82 6.96 -9.54 -12.74
N ASP A 83 6.58 -9.60 -14.01
CA ASP A 83 7.54 -9.63 -15.12
C ASP A 83 8.25 -8.28 -15.28
N ILE A 84 9.43 -8.30 -15.90
CA ILE A 84 10.25 -7.12 -16.12
C ILE A 84 10.19 -6.76 -17.60
N VAL A 85 9.80 -5.52 -17.89
CA VAL A 85 9.95 -4.93 -19.23
C VAL A 85 11.17 -4.04 -19.24
N SER A 86 12.06 -4.33 -20.17
CA SER A 86 13.33 -3.65 -20.40
C SER A 86 13.20 -2.70 -21.58
N PHE A 87 13.35 -1.41 -21.31
CA PHE A 87 13.45 -0.38 -22.34
C PHE A 87 14.92 -0.12 -22.64
N LYS A 88 15.32 -0.22 -23.90
CA LYS A 88 16.69 -0.10 -24.39
C LYS A 88 16.76 0.94 -25.53
N ARG A 89 17.92 1.57 -25.72
CA ARG A 89 18.17 2.52 -26.81
C ARG A 89 19.38 2.03 -27.58
N GLY A 90 19.33 2.10 -28.91
CA GLY A 90 20.46 1.71 -29.76
C GLY A 90 21.72 2.53 -29.47
N VAL A 91 22.88 1.87 -29.47
CA VAL A 91 24.20 2.49 -29.25
C VAL A 91 25.03 2.32 -30.54
N GLY A 92 25.57 3.42 -31.06
CA GLY A 92 26.31 3.49 -32.34
C GLY A 92 25.67 4.44 -33.35
N GLU A 93 26.44 4.95 -34.33
CA GLU A 93 25.97 5.95 -35.30
C GLU A 93 24.80 5.45 -36.16
N ALA A 94 24.75 4.16 -36.49
CA ALA A 94 23.68 3.56 -37.29
C ALA A 94 22.37 3.28 -36.53
N ALA A 95 22.37 3.31 -35.19
CA ALA A 95 21.21 2.99 -34.34
C ALA A 95 20.78 4.14 -33.40
N ARG A 96 21.40 5.33 -33.55
CA ARG A 96 21.18 6.51 -32.70
C ARG A 96 19.75 7.03 -32.89
N GLY A 97 18.89 6.84 -31.88
CA GLY A 97 17.49 7.30 -31.89
C GLY A 97 16.44 6.19 -31.97
N ARG A 98 16.85 4.93 -32.17
CA ARG A 98 15.92 3.78 -32.13
C ARG A 98 15.73 3.30 -30.69
N PHE A 99 14.47 3.03 -30.33
CA PHE A 99 14.13 2.42 -29.06
C PHE A 99 13.86 0.94 -29.25
N PHE A 100 14.22 0.16 -28.25
CA PHE A 100 13.95 -1.27 -28.20
C PHE A 100 13.19 -1.60 -26.93
N ILE A 101 12.23 -2.50 -27.05
CA ILE A 101 11.46 -3.00 -25.92
C ILE A 101 11.64 -4.51 -25.84
N ASP A 102 12.01 -4.97 -24.67
CA ASP A 102 12.23 -6.38 -24.40
C ASP A 102 11.57 -6.72 -23.09
N TRP A 103 11.37 -8.00 -22.81
CA TRP A 103 10.77 -8.40 -21.55
C TRP A 103 11.36 -9.72 -21.08
N ARG A 104 11.45 -9.87 -19.76
CA ARG A 104 11.95 -11.08 -19.12
C ARG A 104 11.12 -11.40 -17.89
N ARG A 105 10.91 -12.68 -17.65
CA ARG A 105 10.29 -13.14 -16.41
C ARG A 105 11.28 -12.99 -15.27
N ARG A 106 10.82 -12.49 -14.12
CA ARG A 106 11.65 -12.35 -12.93
C ARG A 106 11.98 -13.75 -12.39
N ARG A 107 13.17 -14.28 -12.69
CA ARG A 107 13.73 -15.46 -12.03
C ARG A 107 14.52 -15.02 -10.78
N GLY A 108 14.42 -15.80 -9.70
CA GLY A 108 15.23 -15.64 -8.48
C GLY A 108 16.72 -15.88 -8.72
N PRO A 109 17.58 -15.60 -7.72
CA PRO A 109 18.97 -15.17 -7.92
C PRO A 109 19.90 -16.23 -8.50
N ASP A 110 20.77 -15.78 -9.40
CA ASP A 110 21.96 -16.46 -9.91
C ASP A 110 22.95 -16.81 -8.79
N VAL A 111 23.60 -17.97 -8.89
CA VAL A 111 24.93 -18.20 -8.31
C VAL A 111 25.92 -18.38 -9.46
N VAL A 112 27.00 -17.60 -9.38
CA VAL A 112 28.11 -17.43 -10.32
C VAL A 112 28.87 -18.74 -10.55
N LEU A 113 29.20 -19.05 -11.82
CA LEU A 113 30.24 -20.02 -12.23
C LEU A 113 31.51 -19.28 -12.72
N PRO A 114 32.73 -19.81 -12.50
CA PRO A 114 33.95 -19.34 -13.17
C PRO A 114 34.16 -20.03 -14.55
N PRO A 115 35.02 -19.48 -15.44
CA PRO A 115 35.05 -19.83 -16.88
C PRO A 115 36.29 -20.69 -17.26
N PRO A 116 36.59 -20.87 -18.56
CA PRO A 116 36.32 -22.03 -19.43
C PRO A 116 37.57 -22.90 -19.71
N HIS A 117 37.48 -24.00 -20.48
CA HIS A 117 38.44 -24.33 -21.58
C HIS A 117 38.17 -25.71 -22.27
N HIS A 118 37.61 -25.61 -23.48
CA HIS A 118 37.99 -26.25 -24.77
C HIS A 118 38.56 -27.69 -24.93
N ARG A 119 37.84 -28.41 -25.82
CA ARG A 119 38.26 -29.18 -27.03
C ARG A 119 38.71 -30.66 -26.91
N GLY A 120 37.74 -31.56 -27.16
CA GLY A 120 37.63 -32.55 -28.27
C GLY A 120 38.80 -33.44 -28.72
N PHE A 121 38.56 -34.76 -28.86
CA PHE A 121 38.49 -35.52 -30.14
C PHE A 121 38.25 -37.05 -29.90
N ASN A 122 37.56 -37.71 -30.85
CA ASN A 122 37.05 -39.10 -30.89
C ASN A 122 38.09 -40.20 -31.29
N LEU A 123 37.92 -41.48 -30.85
CA LEU A 123 37.56 -42.70 -31.65
C LEU A 123 37.79 -44.07 -30.90
N LEU A 124 36.81 -45.00 -31.05
CA LEU A 124 36.82 -46.50 -31.11
C LEU A 124 36.98 -47.46 -29.88
N SER A 125 35.85 -48.13 -29.57
CA SER A 125 35.55 -49.60 -29.52
C SER A 125 36.03 -50.58 -28.41
N VAL A 126 35.03 -51.28 -27.82
CA VAL A 126 34.90 -52.64 -27.21
C VAL A 126 35.52 -52.98 -25.83
N GLY A 127 34.65 -53.38 -24.87
CA GLY A 127 34.92 -54.53 -23.97
C GLY A 127 34.67 -54.38 -22.45
N SER A 128 33.46 -54.77 -22.01
CA SER A 128 33.09 -55.54 -20.78
C SER A 128 33.46 -55.07 -19.35
N ASP A 129 32.39 -54.94 -18.54
CA ASP A 129 32.18 -55.20 -17.10
C ASP A 129 33.21 -54.70 -16.07
N GLY A 130 32.89 -53.98 -15.00
CA GLY A 130 31.65 -53.49 -14.39
C GLY A 130 32.11 -52.84 -13.08
N PHE A 131 31.91 -51.52 -12.92
CA PHE A 131 32.50 -50.75 -11.82
C PHE A 131 31.49 -49.88 -11.08
N ALA A 132 31.74 -49.77 -9.77
CA ALA A 132 31.14 -48.85 -8.82
C ALA A 132 31.37 -47.36 -9.18
N CYS A 133 30.54 -46.49 -8.59
CA CYS A 133 30.58 -45.00 -8.57
C CYS A 133 31.99 -44.38 -8.69
N PRO A 134 32.19 -43.21 -9.34
CA PRO A 134 31.62 -41.94 -8.84
C PRO A 134 31.36 -40.80 -9.87
N ASP A 135 30.66 -39.77 -9.39
CA ASP A 135 30.72 -38.32 -9.70
C ASP A 135 30.96 -37.74 -11.12
N VAL A 136 29.86 -37.17 -11.64
CA VAL A 136 29.61 -35.81 -12.23
C VAL A 136 30.11 -35.41 -13.65
N ASN A 137 29.11 -35.27 -14.56
CA ASN A 137 28.88 -34.25 -15.62
C ASN A 137 29.79 -34.17 -16.87
N LEU A 138 29.34 -33.80 -18.09
CA LEU A 138 28.09 -33.23 -18.62
C LEU A 138 28.10 -33.29 -20.18
N GLU A 139 26.94 -32.99 -20.76
CA GLU A 139 26.63 -32.48 -22.13
C GLU A 139 26.05 -33.46 -23.17
N GLY A 140 24.94 -33.01 -23.77
CA GLY A 140 24.41 -33.51 -25.03
C GLY A 140 22.89 -33.52 -25.15
N ASP A 141 22.31 -32.34 -25.33
CA ASP A 141 21.06 -32.04 -26.07
C ASP A 141 19.83 -32.95 -25.98
N SER A 142 18.73 -32.38 -25.49
CA SER A 142 17.62 -31.97 -26.37
C SER A 142 16.60 -31.14 -25.59
N VAL A 143 16.50 -29.85 -25.94
CA VAL A 143 15.28 -29.06 -25.71
C VAL A 143 14.41 -29.22 -26.96
N GLU A 144 13.62 -30.28 -26.99
CA GLU A 144 12.33 -30.31 -27.67
C GLU A 144 11.41 -31.17 -26.80
N GLU A 145 10.59 -30.52 -25.97
CA GLU A 145 9.14 -30.78 -25.97
C GLU A 145 8.41 -29.71 -25.14
N ILE A 146 7.70 -28.87 -25.87
CA ILE A 146 6.70 -27.91 -25.41
C ILE A 146 5.39 -28.70 -25.27
N LEU A 147 4.72 -28.64 -24.10
CA LEU A 147 3.25 -28.49 -23.88
C LEU A 147 2.77 -29.13 -22.56
N ASP A 148 1.83 -28.42 -21.91
CA ASP A 148 0.91 -28.84 -20.85
C ASP A 148 1.43 -29.45 -19.54
N LYS A 149 1.56 -28.60 -18.50
CA LYS A 149 1.39 -29.06 -17.12
C LYS A 149 -0.08 -28.92 -16.73
N ALA A 150 -0.80 -30.03 -16.83
CA ALA A 150 -2.07 -30.27 -16.13
C ALA A 150 -2.01 -29.75 -14.68
N TYR A 151 -3.01 -28.98 -14.25
CA TYR A 151 -3.17 -28.58 -12.84
C TYR A 151 -3.62 -29.80 -12.04
N ILE A 152 -2.67 -30.60 -11.55
CA ILE A 152 -2.97 -31.79 -10.76
C ILE A 152 -3.15 -31.40 -9.28
N THR A 153 -4.32 -31.73 -8.72
CA THR A 153 -4.68 -31.50 -7.31
C THR A 153 -4.75 -32.83 -6.55
N LYS A 154 -4.29 -32.86 -5.29
CA LYS A 154 -4.44 -34.01 -4.38
C LYS A 154 -5.70 -33.85 -3.53
N ILE A 155 -6.51 -34.90 -3.43
CA ILE A 155 -7.73 -34.94 -2.59
C ILE A 155 -7.71 -36.20 -1.73
N GLY A 156 -7.99 -36.08 -0.43
CA GLY A 156 -7.86 -37.17 0.55
C GLY A 156 -6.56 -37.09 1.36
N PRO A 157 -6.07 -38.18 1.97
CA PRO A 157 -6.60 -39.53 1.88
C PRO A 157 -7.75 -39.78 2.86
N TRP A 158 -8.68 -40.66 2.50
CA TRP A 158 -9.73 -41.16 3.40
C TRP A 158 -9.32 -42.53 3.93
N GLY A 159 -9.43 -42.76 5.25
CA GLY A 159 -9.08 -44.01 5.90
C GLY A 159 -8.12 -43.83 7.09
N GLY A 160 -7.47 -44.92 7.50
CA GLY A 160 -6.48 -44.94 8.57
C GLY A 160 -5.10 -44.42 8.14
N ASN A 161 -4.27 -44.16 9.14
CA ASN A 161 -2.91 -43.64 8.95
C ASN A 161 -1.81 -44.66 9.31
N ARG A 162 -2.18 -45.93 9.57
CA ARG A 162 -1.21 -47.01 9.72
C ARG A 162 -0.71 -47.46 8.34
N GLY A 163 0.52 -47.95 8.29
CA GLY A 163 1.18 -48.38 7.05
C GLY A 163 1.96 -47.27 6.33
N ASN A 164 2.77 -47.70 5.36
CA ASN A 164 3.70 -46.82 4.65
C ASN A 164 2.95 -45.88 3.71
N PHE A 165 3.35 -44.61 3.70
CA PHE A 165 2.84 -43.65 2.73
C PHE A 165 3.43 -43.94 1.35
N ASN A 166 2.56 -44.29 0.41
CA ASN A 166 2.90 -44.62 -0.96
C ASN A 166 2.42 -43.52 -1.89
N ASP A 167 3.34 -43.00 -2.69
CA ASP A 167 3.09 -41.93 -3.62
C ASP A 167 3.86 -42.11 -4.94
N ILE A 168 3.33 -41.55 -6.01
CA ILE A 168 3.93 -41.60 -7.35
C ILE A 168 4.99 -40.52 -7.52
N LYS A 169 6.07 -40.86 -8.22
CA LYS A 169 7.21 -39.94 -8.45
C LYS A 169 7.07 -39.08 -9.70
N VAL A 170 6.25 -39.53 -10.65
CA VAL A 170 6.04 -38.87 -11.94
C VAL A 170 4.59 -38.40 -12.04
N SER A 171 4.41 -37.14 -12.43
CA SER A 171 3.11 -36.47 -12.55
C SER A 171 2.17 -37.20 -13.52
N PRO A 172 0.95 -37.62 -13.11
CA PRO A 172 0.05 -38.38 -13.96
C PRO A 172 -0.85 -37.48 -14.82
N LEU A 173 -0.84 -37.63 -16.15
CA LEU A 173 -1.78 -36.93 -17.02
C LEU A 173 -3.10 -37.69 -17.18
N ARG A 174 -3.02 -39.02 -17.29
CA ARG A 174 -4.18 -39.88 -17.61
C ARG A 174 -4.09 -41.22 -16.91
N LEU A 175 -5.17 -41.63 -16.26
CA LEU A 175 -5.30 -42.98 -15.69
C LEU A 175 -5.67 -43.99 -16.80
N ASN A 176 -4.95 -45.10 -16.87
CA ASN A 176 -5.15 -46.12 -17.91
C ASN A 176 -5.81 -47.39 -17.37
N SER A 177 -5.40 -47.85 -16.19
CA SER A 177 -6.00 -49.04 -15.56
C SER A 177 -5.90 -48.98 -14.05
N ILE A 178 -6.80 -49.67 -13.38
CA ILE A 178 -6.83 -49.83 -11.91
C ILE A 178 -6.96 -51.32 -11.63
N THR A 179 -6.07 -51.86 -10.80
CA THR A 179 -6.16 -53.24 -10.32
C THR A 179 -6.36 -53.22 -8.82
N ILE A 180 -7.47 -53.80 -8.37
CA ILE A 180 -7.79 -53.96 -6.96
C ILE A 180 -7.72 -55.44 -6.62
N ARG A 181 -7.14 -55.74 -5.45
CA ARG A 181 -7.34 -57.01 -4.77
C ARG A 181 -8.28 -56.78 -3.59
N SER A 182 -9.44 -57.42 -3.60
CA SER A 182 -10.48 -57.21 -2.58
C SER A 182 -11.08 -58.51 -2.05
N GLY A 183 -11.55 -58.48 -0.80
CA GLY A 183 -12.32 -59.54 -0.15
C GLY A 183 -13.26 -58.93 0.88
N GLU A 184 -13.07 -59.22 2.17
CA GLU A 184 -13.78 -58.47 3.23
C GLU A 184 -13.31 -57.00 3.31
N VAL A 185 -12.06 -56.76 2.93
CA VAL A 185 -11.42 -55.44 2.88
C VAL A 185 -10.64 -55.26 1.57
N ILE A 186 -10.10 -54.07 1.33
CA ILE A 186 -9.19 -53.82 0.20
C ILE A 186 -7.76 -54.21 0.58
N TYR A 187 -7.29 -55.32 0.03
CA TYR A 187 -5.96 -55.87 0.34
C TYR A 187 -4.84 -55.14 -0.39
N SER A 188 -5.04 -54.78 -1.66
CA SER A 188 -4.04 -54.01 -2.41
C SER A 188 -4.64 -53.18 -3.54
N LEU A 189 -3.97 -52.08 -3.85
CA LEU A 189 -4.28 -51.19 -4.97
C LEU A 189 -3.05 -51.02 -5.88
N ALA A 190 -3.24 -51.23 -7.18
CA ALA A 190 -2.26 -50.90 -8.21
C ALA A 190 -2.95 -50.15 -9.35
N PHE A 191 -2.21 -49.33 -10.09
CA PHE A 191 -2.74 -48.65 -11.27
C PHE A 191 -1.65 -48.31 -12.27
N SER A 192 -2.05 -48.13 -13.53
CA SER A 192 -1.17 -47.64 -14.59
C SER A 192 -1.68 -46.31 -15.10
N TYR A 193 -0.77 -45.40 -15.43
CA TYR A 193 -1.10 -44.06 -15.91
C TYR A 193 -0.10 -43.58 -16.97
N SER A 194 -0.49 -42.62 -17.79
CA SER A 194 0.40 -41.93 -18.73
C SER A 194 0.79 -40.57 -18.19
N ASP A 195 2.05 -40.18 -18.35
CA ASP A 195 2.52 -38.83 -18.03
C ASP A 195 2.23 -37.84 -19.19
N ASN A 196 2.68 -36.60 -19.02
CA ASN A 196 2.46 -35.52 -19.99
C ASN A 196 3.18 -35.75 -21.34
N TYR A 197 4.10 -36.71 -21.41
CA TYR A 197 4.83 -37.11 -22.61
C TYR A 197 4.26 -38.42 -23.21
N GLY A 198 3.11 -38.88 -22.71
CA GLY A 198 2.45 -40.10 -23.14
C GLY A 198 3.12 -41.39 -22.67
N LYS A 199 4.21 -41.31 -21.89
CA LYS A 199 4.92 -42.49 -21.38
C LYS A 199 4.10 -43.16 -20.28
N GLN A 200 3.97 -44.48 -20.37
CA GLN A 200 3.22 -45.27 -19.39
C GLN A 200 4.07 -45.59 -18.16
N HIS A 201 3.45 -45.43 -16.99
CA HIS A 201 4.00 -45.71 -15.67
C HIS A 201 3.06 -46.63 -14.89
N HIS A 202 3.61 -47.38 -13.95
CA HIS A 202 2.88 -48.29 -13.06
C HIS A 202 3.17 -47.93 -11.61
N ALA A 203 2.13 -47.92 -10.79
CA ALA A 203 2.20 -47.65 -9.36
C ALA A 203 1.51 -48.77 -8.57
N GLY A 204 2.12 -49.16 -7.47
CA GLY A 204 1.70 -50.34 -6.70
C GLY A 204 2.26 -51.67 -7.22
N PRO A 205 1.80 -52.82 -6.68
CA PRO A 205 0.73 -52.94 -5.70
C PRO A 205 1.11 -52.36 -4.34
N TRP A 206 0.26 -51.48 -3.82
CA TRP A 206 0.34 -50.96 -2.46
C TRP A 206 -0.59 -51.77 -1.57
N GLY A 207 -0.03 -52.43 -0.54
CA GLY A 207 -0.72 -53.42 0.30
C GLY A 207 -0.43 -54.88 -0.13
N GLY A 208 -0.87 -55.87 0.65
CA GLY A 208 -0.79 -57.29 0.28
C GLY A 208 0.50 -58.04 0.65
N CYS A 209 1.25 -57.60 1.66
CA CYS A 209 2.61 -58.09 1.97
C CYS A 209 2.75 -59.53 2.57
N LYS A 210 1.74 -60.43 2.50
CA LYS A 210 1.90 -61.85 2.91
C LYS A 210 1.21 -62.84 1.96
N ASP A 211 1.79 -64.04 1.85
CA ASP A 211 1.34 -65.25 1.11
C ASP A 211 -0.05 -65.78 1.54
N PHE A 212 -1.07 -64.95 1.45
CA PHE A 212 -2.46 -65.38 1.57
C PHE A 212 -3.06 -65.33 0.18
N SER A 213 -3.46 -66.48 -0.35
CA SER A 213 -4.17 -66.64 -1.63
C SER A 213 -5.66 -66.20 -1.55
N TYR A 214 -5.99 -65.26 -0.65
CA TYR A 214 -7.35 -64.79 -0.42
C TYR A 214 -7.60 -63.42 -1.09
N GLY A 215 -8.82 -63.21 -1.56
CA GLY A 215 -9.26 -62.01 -2.29
C GLY A 215 -9.26 -62.17 -3.81
N SER A 216 -10.27 -61.58 -4.46
CA SER A 216 -10.41 -61.52 -5.92
C SER A 216 -9.59 -60.36 -6.48
N PHE A 217 -8.97 -60.58 -7.64
CA PHE A 217 -8.34 -59.53 -8.42
C PHE A 217 -9.31 -59.03 -9.48
N ASP A 218 -9.55 -57.73 -9.45
CA ASP A 218 -10.40 -57.04 -10.40
C ASP A 218 -9.58 -55.94 -11.07
N THR A 219 -9.37 -56.07 -12.39
CA THR A 219 -8.66 -55.08 -13.20
C THR A 219 -9.64 -54.33 -14.09
N ILE A 220 -9.72 -53.02 -13.87
CA ILE A 220 -10.49 -52.08 -14.66
C ILE A 220 -9.57 -51.49 -15.71
N GLN A 221 -9.90 -51.72 -16.99
CA GLN A 221 -9.22 -51.09 -18.14
C GLN A 221 -10.07 -49.93 -18.63
N LEU A 222 -9.53 -48.71 -18.56
CA LEU A 222 -10.22 -47.51 -19.01
C LEU A 222 -9.99 -47.31 -20.51
N GLY A 223 -11.09 -47.30 -21.28
CA GLY A 223 -11.03 -47.03 -22.72
C GLY A 223 -10.47 -45.64 -23.05
N PRO A 224 -10.06 -45.35 -24.30
CA PRO A 224 -9.37 -44.10 -24.68
C PRO A 224 -10.11 -42.81 -24.29
N SER A 225 -11.44 -42.85 -24.26
CA SER A 225 -12.33 -41.73 -23.89
C SER A 225 -13.06 -41.93 -22.56
N GLU A 226 -12.73 -42.98 -21.82
CA GLU A 226 -13.30 -43.28 -20.51
C GLU A 226 -12.40 -42.70 -19.42
N PHE A 227 -12.97 -41.85 -18.56
CA PHE A 227 -12.23 -41.20 -17.48
C PHE A 227 -12.92 -41.44 -16.15
N LEU A 228 -12.12 -41.60 -15.09
CA LEU A 228 -12.64 -41.75 -13.74
C LEU A 228 -13.08 -40.38 -13.20
N THR A 229 -14.35 -40.25 -12.82
CA THR A 229 -14.94 -38.97 -12.38
C THR A 229 -15.20 -38.94 -10.89
N LYS A 230 -15.39 -40.10 -10.26
CA LYS A 230 -15.70 -40.19 -8.83
C LYS A 230 -15.25 -41.52 -8.23
N VAL A 231 -14.78 -41.47 -6.99
CA VAL A 231 -14.46 -42.63 -6.15
C VAL A 231 -15.27 -42.52 -4.87
N SER A 232 -15.88 -43.61 -4.43
CA SER A 232 -16.56 -43.70 -3.14
C SER A 232 -16.25 -45.04 -2.49
N GLY A 233 -16.52 -45.20 -1.21
CA GLY A 233 -16.24 -46.45 -0.52
C GLY A 233 -16.66 -46.41 0.93
N THR A 234 -16.22 -47.39 1.71
CA THR A 234 -16.47 -47.48 3.14
C THR A 234 -15.17 -47.72 3.91
N ILE A 235 -15.11 -47.19 5.13
CA ILE A 235 -13.99 -47.34 6.07
C ILE A 235 -14.54 -47.93 7.35
N ALA A 236 -13.88 -48.96 7.89
CA ALA A 236 -14.21 -49.48 9.21
C ALA A 236 -12.97 -49.87 9.97
N PHE A 237 -13.09 -49.86 11.29
CA PHE A 237 -12.11 -50.47 12.15
C PHE A 237 -12.07 -51.99 11.94
N SER A 238 -10.91 -52.52 11.56
CA SER A 238 -10.67 -53.96 11.52
C SER A 238 -9.89 -54.37 12.76
N ALA A 239 -10.52 -55.18 13.62
CA ALA A 239 -9.85 -55.75 14.79
C ALA A 239 -8.62 -56.59 14.41
N GLN A 240 -8.62 -57.22 13.23
CA GLN A 240 -7.50 -58.03 12.72
C GLN A 240 -6.25 -57.18 12.45
N TYR A 241 -6.43 -55.95 11.96
CA TYR A 241 -5.34 -55.02 11.63
C TYR A 241 -5.15 -53.92 12.69
N SER A 242 -6.06 -53.85 13.67
CA SER A 242 -6.10 -52.82 14.72
C SER A 242 -6.02 -51.39 14.13
N SER A 243 -6.70 -51.17 13.01
CA SER A 243 -6.75 -49.88 12.31
C SER A 243 -8.00 -49.70 11.48
N ASN A 244 -8.25 -48.46 11.08
CA ASN A 244 -9.33 -48.09 10.17
C ASN A 244 -8.88 -48.36 8.73
N VAL A 245 -9.43 -49.41 8.13
CA VAL A 245 -9.05 -49.88 6.80
C VAL A 245 -10.10 -49.52 5.77
N ILE A 246 -9.72 -49.43 4.50
CA ILE A 246 -10.70 -49.34 3.41
C ILE A 246 -11.41 -50.70 3.28
N THR A 247 -12.69 -50.74 3.57
CA THR A 247 -13.51 -51.96 3.49
C THR A 247 -14.25 -52.10 2.17
N SER A 248 -14.50 -51.01 1.45
CA SER A 248 -14.94 -51.07 0.07
C SER A 248 -14.53 -49.87 -0.76
N VAL A 249 -14.46 -50.05 -2.08
CA VAL A 249 -14.25 -48.98 -3.06
C VAL A 249 -15.16 -49.21 -4.27
N MET A 250 -15.72 -48.12 -4.77
CA MET A 250 -16.52 -48.03 -5.99
C MET A 250 -15.94 -46.93 -6.87
N PHE A 251 -15.81 -47.21 -8.15
CA PHE A 251 -15.30 -46.30 -9.15
C PHE A 251 -16.39 -45.96 -10.15
N ILE A 252 -16.59 -44.66 -10.40
CA ILE A 252 -17.56 -44.16 -11.36
C ILE A 252 -16.79 -43.43 -12.45
N THR A 253 -16.96 -43.89 -13.69
CA THR A 253 -16.37 -43.28 -14.88
C THR A 253 -17.41 -42.51 -15.67
N THR A 254 -16.97 -41.81 -16.72
CA THR A 254 -17.85 -41.19 -17.71
C THR A 254 -18.75 -42.19 -18.44
N ALA A 255 -18.42 -43.48 -18.44
CA ALA A 255 -19.16 -44.50 -19.19
C ALA A 255 -19.92 -45.50 -18.30
N ARG A 256 -19.35 -45.89 -17.15
CA ARG A 256 -19.85 -47.02 -16.35
C ARG A 256 -19.42 -46.93 -14.90
N ARG A 257 -20.00 -47.80 -14.08
CA ARG A 257 -19.71 -47.94 -12.65
C ARG A 257 -19.04 -49.29 -12.41
N TYR A 258 -18.00 -49.32 -11.58
CA TYR A 258 -17.27 -50.52 -11.20
C TYR A 258 -17.25 -50.66 -9.68
N GLY A 259 -17.48 -51.88 -9.19
CA GLY A 259 -17.63 -52.19 -7.77
C GLY A 259 -19.09 -52.15 -7.30
N PRO A 260 -19.34 -52.11 -5.98
CA PRO A 260 -18.34 -51.98 -4.92
C PRO A 260 -17.45 -53.23 -4.83
N PHE A 261 -16.14 -53.00 -4.74
CA PHE A 261 -15.16 -54.03 -4.42
C PHE A 261 -14.94 -54.01 -2.91
N GLY A 262 -14.91 -55.16 -2.25
CA GLY A 262 -14.79 -55.26 -0.79
C GLY A 262 -16.12 -55.56 -0.06
N GLY A 263 -16.06 -55.69 1.28
CA GLY A 263 -17.21 -56.10 2.11
C GLY A 263 -18.26 -55.02 2.39
N GLY A 264 -17.93 -53.73 2.21
CA GLY A 264 -18.91 -52.63 2.26
C GLY A 264 -19.41 -52.24 3.65
N VAL A 265 -18.75 -52.68 4.71
CA VAL A 265 -19.13 -52.38 6.10
C VAL A 265 -18.38 -51.14 6.59
N GLY A 266 -19.06 -50.19 7.22
CA GLY A 266 -18.42 -49.03 7.87
C GLY A 266 -18.91 -47.67 7.38
N ILE A 267 -18.14 -46.64 7.70
CA ILE A 267 -18.42 -45.23 7.42
C ILE A 267 -18.19 -44.96 5.93
N PRO A 268 -19.18 -44.46 5.17
CA PRO A 268 -19.00 -44.16 3.76
C PRO A 268 -18.11 -42.91 3.56
N PHE A 269 -17.21 -42.97 2.57
CA PHE A 269 -16.50 -41.82 2.05
C PHE A 269 -16.82 -41.61 0.56
N GLN A 270 -16.70 -40.37 0.11
CA GLN A 270 -16.97 -40.02 -1.27
C GLN A 270 -16.06 -38.88 -1.71
N SER A 271 -15.47 -39.01 -2.90
CA SER A 271 -14.80 -37.90 -3.55
C SER A 271 -15.81 -36.84 -4.01
N PRO A 272 -15.43 -35.55 -4.07
CA PRO A 272 -16.25 -34.50 -4.66
C PRO A 272 -16.69 -34.88 -6.09
N VAL A 273 -17.89 -34.46 -6.49
CA VAL A 273 -18.40 -34.69 -7.86
C VAL A 273 -17.66 -33.75 -8.83
N MET A 274 -17.06 -34.31 -9.86
CA MET A 274 -16.28 -33.57 -10.85
C MET A 274 -17.06 -33.42 -12.16
N SER A 275 -17.44 -32.19 -12.52
CA SER A 275 -18.15 -31.91 -13.78
C SER A 275 -17.23 -31.97 -15.00
N ASN A 276 -15.98 -31.48 -14.87
CA ASN A 276 -15.08 -31.25 -16.02
C ASN A 276 -13.64 -31.77 -15.81
N GLY A 277 -13.36 -32.50 -14.72
CA GLY A 277 -12.03 -33.02 -14.43
C GLY A 277 -12.04 -34.52 -14.22
N SER A 278 -10.87 -35.13 -14.34
CA SER A 278 -10.69 -36.57 -14.24
C SER A 278 -9.74 -36.93 -13.11
N ILE A 279 -10.02 -38.01 -12.40
CA ILE A 279 -9.10 -38.64 -11.47
C ILE A 279 -8.05 -39.38 -12.30
N VAL A 280 -6.80 -38.98 -12.14
CA VAL A 280 -5.65 -39.40 -12.96
C VAL A 280 -4.66 -40.30 -12.22
N GLY A 281 -4.84 -40.48 -10.91
CA GLY A 281 -4.00 -41.38 -10.12
C GLY A 281 -4.41 -41.43 -8.66
N PHE A 282 -3.65 -42.19 -7.87
CA PHE A 282 -3.89 -42.39 -6.45
C PHE A 282 -2.61 -42.19 -5.63
N PHE A 283 -2.77 -41.93 -4.34
CA PHE A 283 -1.75 -42.07 -3.30
C PHE A 283 -2.41 -42.76 -2.10
N ALA A 284 -1.66 -43.47 -1.25
CA ALA A 284 -2.27 -44.31 -0.22
C ALA A 284 -1.37 -44.54 0.99
N HIS A 285 -1.93 -44.76 2.17
CA HIS A 285 -1.23 -45.52 3.21
C HIS A 285 -1.54 -47.00 3.03
N ALA A 286 -0.51 -47.83 2.92
CA ALA A 286 -0.68 -49.27 2.75
C ALA A 286 0.53 -50.04 3.26
N GLU A 287 0.26 -51.19 3.87
CA GLU A 287 1.28 -52.16 4.28
C GLU A 287 0.77 -53.59 4.09
N TRP A 288 -0.11 -54.06 4.98
CA TRP A 288 -0.76 -55.38 4.85
C TRP A 288 -2.05 -55.28 4.05
N VAL A 289 -2.78 -54.18 4.23
CA VAL A 289 -4.01 -53.81 3.51
C VAL A 289 -3.92 -52.35 3.08
N VAL A 290 -4.89 -51.88 2.31
CA VAL A 290 -5.02 -50.46 1.98
C VAL A 290 -5.74 -49.77 3.14
N GLU A 291 -4.99 -48.95 3.87
CA GLU A 291 -5.44 -48.29 5.10
C GLU A 291 -6.13 -46.97 4.77
N SER A 292 -5.58 -46.20 3.82
CA SER A 292 -6.25 -45.03 3.27
C SER A 292 -5.96 -44.79 1.79
N ILE A 293 -6.89 -44.12 1.11
CA ILE A 293 -6.80 -43.79 -0.32
C ILE A 293 -6.98 -42.29 -0.51
N GLY A 294 -6.07 -41.67 -1.26
CA GLY A 294 -6.16 -40.33 -1.81
C GLY A 294 -6.05 -40.34 -3.34
N LEU A 295 -6.44 -39.22 -3.95
CA LEU A 295 -6.64 -39.09 -5.39
C LEU A 295 -5.81 -37.96 -5.97
N TYR A 296 -5.31 -38.17 -7.18
CA TYR A 296 -4.78 -37.14 -8.06
C TYR A 296 -5.84 -36.76 -9.08
N VAL A 297 -6.04 -35.47 -9.26
CA VAL A 297 -7.13 -34.92 -10.06
C VAL A 297 -6.60 -33.92 -11.07
N ASN A 298 -6.84 -34.17 -12.36
CA ASN A 298 -6.52 -33.24 -13.45
C ASN A 298 -7.74 -32.35 -13.76
N SER A 299 -7.52 -31.03 -13.75
CA SER A 299 -8.51 -30.01 -14.07
C SER A 299 -8.13 -29.34 -15.40
N GLU A 300 -8.69 -29.78 -16.53
CA GLU A 300 -8.46 -29.14 -17.82
C GLU A 300 -9.45 -27.99 -18.08
N SER A 301 -8.89 -26.78 -18.18
CA SER A 301 -9.37 -25.56 -18.85
C SER A 301 -10.79 -25.00 -18.58
N LYS A 302 -10.81 -23.79 -18.01
CA LYS A 302 -11.59 -22.59 -18.44
C LYS A 302 -13.10 -22.65 -18.72
N LEU A 303 -13.81 -23.70 -18.34
CA LEU A 303 -15.27 -23.71 -18.17
C LEU A 303 -15.65 -24.16 -16.75
N TRP A 304 -14.97 -23.61 -15.75
CA TRP A 304 -15.50 -23.61 -14.39
C TRP A 304 -16.58 -22.53 -14.31
N GLU A 305 -17.84 -22.92 -14.56
CA GLU A 305 -18.84 -22.47 -13.61
C GLU A 305 -18.73 -23.43 -12.42
N PRO A 306 -18.45 -22.94 -11.20
CA PRO A 306 -18.65 -23.76 -10.02
C PRO A 306 -20.07 -24.35 -10.09
N MET A 307 -20.31 -25.54 -9.55
CA MET A 307 -21.67 -25.79 -9.06
C MET A 307 -21.97 -24.64 -8.11
N LYS A 308 -22.85 -23.73 -8.54
CA LYS A 308 -23.21 -22.55 -7.76
C LYS A 308 -24.26 -22.99 -6.77
N GLY A 309 -24.16 -22.51 -5.54
CA GLY A 309 -25.16 -22.82 -4.53
C GLY A 309 -24.83 -24.03 -3.67
N GLN A 310 -25.88 -24.55 -3.04
CA GLN A 310 -25.85 -25.56 -1.99
C GLN A 310 -25.14 -26.86 -2.36
N ASP A 311 -25.12 -27.24 -3.65
CA ASP A 311 -24.51 -28.48 -4.16
C ASP A 311 -22.97 -28.46 -4.19
N SER A 312 -22.34 -27.31 -3.90
CA SER A 312 -20.87 -27.15 -3.84
C SER A 312 -20.25 -27.57 -2.50
N VAL A 313 -21.05 -27.68 -1.44
CA VAL A 313 -20.57 -27.91 -0.08
C VAL A 313 -20.30 -29.40 0.16
N THR A 314 -19.08 -29.74 0.60
CA THR A 314 -18.63 -31.13 0.81
C THR A 314 -18.31 -31.40 2.29
N LYS A 315 -18.67 -32.59 2.80
CA LYS A 315 -18.28 -33.07 4.14
C LYS A 315 -16.90 -33.68 4.14
N ILE A 316 -16.08 -33.33 5.14
CA ILE A 316 -14.70 -33.79 5.29
C ILE A 316 -14.47 -34.21 6.75
N GLY A 317 -13.93 -35.39 6.98
CA GLY A 317 -13.92 -36.05 8.29
C GLY A 317 -15.06 -37.08 8.43
N PRO A 318 -15.46 -37.47 9.65
CA PRO A 318 -15.01 -36.94 10.94
C PRO A 318 -13.68 -37.58 11.39
N TRP A 319 -12.92 -36.85 12.21
CA TRP A 319 -11.72 -37.31 12.89
C TRP A 319 -12.02 -37.49 14.38
N GLY A 320 -11.83 -38.69 14.91
CA GLY A 320 -12.09 -39.03 16.32
C GLY A 320 -12.56 -40.47 16.49
N GLY A 321 -13.13 -40.76 17.66
CA GLY A 321 -13.65 -42.07 18.03
C GLY A 321 -15.04 -42.35 17.48
N ASP A 322 -15.40 -43.63 17.45
CA ASP A 322 -16.71 -44.10 16.97
C ASP A 322 -17.81 -44.06 18.04
N SER A 323 -17.46 -43.60 19.25
CA SER A 323 -18.40 -43.38 20.35
C SER A 323 -19.22 -42.09 20.15
N GLY A 324 -20.30 -41.95 20.92
CA GLY A 324 -21.19 -40.79 20.85
C GLY A 324 -22.27 -40.89 19.78
N ARG A 325 -23.24 -39.96 19.82
CA ARG A 325 -24.33 -39.89 18.84
C ARG A 325 -23.91 -38.96 17.69
N PRO A 326 -24.20 -39.31 16.43
CA PRO A 326 -23.95 -38.42 15.31
C PRO A 326 -24.86 -37.20 15.40
N ASN A 327 -24.27 -36.03 15.32
CA ASN A 327 -24.92 -34.73 15.34
C ASN A 327 -24.51 -33.97 14.09
N ASP A 328 -25.52 -33.50 13.35
CA ASP A 328 -25.33 -32.86 12.08
C ASP A 328 -26.31 -31.70 11.90
N VAL A 329 -26.01 -30.81 10.95
CA VAL A 329 -26.88 -29.70 10.61
C VAL A 329 -28.08 -30.17 9.79
N ASN A 330 -29.25 -29.60 10.09
CA ASN A 330 -30.48 -29.87 9.32
C ASN A 330 -30.53 -29.12 7.99
N VAL A 331 -29.84 -27.98 7.91
CA VAL A 331 -29.76 -27.11 6.73
C VAL A 331 -28.30 -26.90 6.39
N LEU A 332 -27.94 -26.97 5.10
CA LEU A 332 -26.54 -26.86 4.69
C LEU A 332 -26.01 -25.44 4.89
N PRO A 333 -24.83 -25.28 5.50
CA PRO A 333 -24.23 -23.98 5.75
C PRO A 333 -23.69 -23.37 4.45
N ARG A 334 -23.94 -22.07 4.25
CA ARG A 334 -23.29 -21.24 3.24
C ARG A 334 -22.10 -20.49 3.82
N ARG A 335 -22.22 -19.92 5.02
CA ARG A 335 -21.17 -19.11 5.65
C ARG A 335 -21.12 -19.28 7.16
N LEU A 336 -19.95 -19.62 7.70
CA LEU A 336 -19.72 -19.68 9.15
C LEU A 336 -19.59 -18.27 9.75
N LEU A 337 -20.23 -18.02 10.89
CA LEU A 337 -20.20 -16.72 11.59
C LEU A 337 -19.47 -16.79 12.92
N SER A 338 -19.74 -17.82 13.73
CA SER A 338 -19.10 -17.97 15.03
C SER A 338 -19.00 -19.42 15.46
N VAL A 339 -18.02 -19.72 16.32
CA VAL A 339 -17.81 -21.05 16.93
C VAL A 339 -17.58 -20.86 18.43
N VAL A 340 -18.35 -21.57 19.25
CA VAL A 340 -18.18 -21.63 20.70
C VAL A 340 -17.64 -23.00 21.06
N VAL A 341 -16.49 -23.02 21.71
CA VAL A 341 -15.78 -24.22 22.14
C VAL A 341 -15.79 -24.27 23.65
N ARG A 342 -16.46 -25.27 24.24
CA ARG A 342 -16.32 -25.58 25.66
C ARG A 342 -15.22 -26.62 25.84
N ASN A 343 -14.17 -26.28 26.58
CA ASN A 343 -13.01 -27.14 26.72
C ASN A 343 -12.47 -27.16 28.16
N SER A 344 -11.85 -28.28 28.53
CA SER A 344 -11.07 -28.41 29.76
C SER A 344 -9.82 -29.24 29.47
N THR A 345 -9.75 -30.48 29.95
CA THR A 345 -8.74 -31.46 29.53
C THR A 345 -9.02 -31.99 28.12
N VAL A 346 -10.29 -32.00 27.70
CA VAL A 346 -10.78 -32.41 26.37
C VAL A 346 -11.79 -31.38 25.82
N ILE A 347 -12.20 -31.54 24.57
CA ILE A 347 -13.29 -30.74 24.00
C ILE A 347 -14.63 -31.32 24.46
N SER A 348 -15.35 -30.58 25.28
CA SER A 348 -16.60 -31.02 25.92
C SER A 348 -17.83 -30.74 25.07
N SER A 349 -17.91 -29.57 24.42
CA SER A 349 -19.01 -29.27 23.51
C SER A 349 -18.62 -28.27 22.44
N LEU A 350 -19.28 -28.36 21.29
CA LEU A 350 -19.13 -27.43 20.17
C LEU A 350 -20.50 -26.83 19.83
N THR A 351 -20.55 -25.51 19.64
CA THR A 351 -21.71 -24.80 19.09
C THR A 351 -21.22 -23.87 18.00
N PHE A 352 -21.96 -23.69 16.91
CA PHE A 352 -21.59 -22.70 15.90
C PHE A 352 -22.83 -22.07 15.26
N THR A 353 -22.66 -20.85 14.76
CA THR A 353 -23.68 -20.13 14.02
C THR A 353 -23.22 -19.89 12.59
N TYR A 354 -24.15 -20.00 11.65
CA TYR A 354 -23.87 -19.88 10.22
C TYR A 354 -25.08 -19.30 9.49
N ILE A 355 -24.87 -18.80 8.28
CA ILE A 355 -25.93 -18.41 7.34
C ILE A 355 -26.14 -19.58 6.40
N ASP A 356 -27.39 -19.96 6.16
CA ASP A 356 -27.75 -20.93 5.12
C ASP A 356 -27.84 -20.29 3.72
N TRP A 357 -28.23 -21.09 2.74
CA TRP A 357 -28.35 -20.62 1.35
C TRP A 357 -29.56 -19.70 1.11
N ASP A 358 -30.54 -19.69 2.01
CA ASP A 358 -31.69 -18.78 2.01
C ASP A 358 -31.39 -17.46 2.74
N GLY A 359 -30.14 -17.27 3.20
CA GLY A 359 -29.72 -16.09 3.94
C GLY A 359 -30.17 -16.09 5.40
N GLN A 360 -30.75 -17.18 5.91
CA GLN A 360 -31.24 -17.27 7.27
C GLN A 360 -30.13 -17.73 8.23
N PRO A 361 -30.04 -17.12 9.41
CA PRO A 361 -29.07 -17.51 10.42
C PRO A 361 -29.54 -18.77 11.14
N GLN A 362 -28.68 -19.79 11.14
CA GLN A 362 -28.88 -21.06 11.80
C GLN A 362 -27.89 -21.22 12.95
N THR A 363 -28.30 -21.95 13.99
CA THR A 363 -27.43 -22.35 15.11
C THR A 363 -27.41 -23.86 15.21
N ALA A 364 -26.21 -24.43 15.26
CA ALA A 364 -25.98 -25.86 15.42
C ALA A 364 -25.25 -26.13 16.74
N GLY A 365 -25.70 -27.15 17.47
CA GLY A 365 -25.29 -27.42 18.84
C GLY A 365 -26.15 -26.74 19.91
N PRO A 366 -25.75 -26.80 21.19
CA PRO A 366 -24.52 -27.41 21.68
C PRO A 366 -24.54 -28.92 21.51
N TRP A 367 -23.51 -29.45 20.85
CA TRP A 367 -23.29 -30.88 20.74
C TRP A 367 -22.20 -31.27 21.73
N GLY A 368 -22.44 -32.27 22.57
CA GLY A 368 -21.60 -32.59 23.73
C GLY A 368 -22.02 -31.86 25.02
N GLY A 369 -21.40 -32.18 26.15
CA GLY A 369 -21.59 -31.47 27.43
C GLY A 369 -22.84 -31.86 28.23
N LEU A 370 -23.29 -33.11 28.14
CA LEU A 370 -24.48 -33.63 28.84
C LEU A 370 -24.23 -34.05 30.31
N GLY A 371 -22.98 -34.00 30.81
CA GLY A 371 -22.63 -34.31 32.20
C GLY A 371 -22.80 -33.12 33.17
N GLU A 372 -23.16 -33.39 34.43
CA GLU A 372 -23.33 -32.35 35.46
C GLU A 372 -22.01 -31.67 35.89
N SER A 373 -22.10 -30.36 36.15
CA SER A 373 -21.04 -29.42 36.57
C SER A 373 -19.85 -29.25 35.59
N PHE A 374 -19.99 -28.30 34.66
CA PHE A 374 -18.88 -27.86 33.81
C PHE A 374 -17.99 -26.85 34.56
N ASP A 375 -16.74 -27.24 34.85
CA ASP A 375 -15.68 -26.40 35.45
C ASP A 375 -14.68 -25.84 34.41
N GLY A 376 -14.94 -26.06 33.12
CA GLY A 376 -14.03 -25.74 32.02
C GLY A 376 -14.15 -24.31 31.47
N LYS A 377 -13.29 -24.00 30.49
CA LYS A 377 -13.24 -22.72 29.80
C LYS A 377 -14.21 -22.71 28.61
N VAL A 378 -14.93 -21.59 28.44
CA VAL A 378 -15.75 -21.33 27.25
C VAL A 378 -15.04 -20.28 26.41
N ASP A 379 -14.68 -20.66 25.19
CA ASP A 379 -14.03 -19.76 24.24
C ASP A 379 -14.97 -19.52 23.06
N THR A 380 -15.12 -18.26 22.65
CA THR A 380 -15.98 -17.87 21.51
C THR A 380 -15.12 -17.25 20.43
N ILE A 381 -15.24 -17.80 19.22
CA ILE A 381 -14.62 -17.31 17.99
C ILE A 381 -15.71 -16.61 17.19
N ILE A 382 -15.48 -15.35 16.82
CA ILE A 382 -16.38 -14.57 15.96
C ILE A 382 -15.60 -14.22 14.70
N LEU A 383 -16.09 -14.66 13.54
CA LEU A 383 -15.43 -14.43 12.26
C LEU A 383 -15.91 -13.11 11.66
N GLY A 384 -14.97 -12.24 11.30
CA GLY A 384 -15.24 -10.95 10.67
C GLY A 384 -15.86 -11.03 9.25
N ARG A 385 -16.26 -9.89 8.69
CA ARG A 385 -16.91 -9.82 7.35
C ARG A 385 -16.05 -10.39 6.22
N SER A 386 -14.73 -10.35 6.35
CA SER A 386 -13.78 -10.88 5.35
C SER A 386 -12.96 -12.05 5.88
N GLU A 387 -13.27 -12.52 7.08
CA GLU A 387 -12.59 -13.64 7.71
C GLU A 387 -13.39 -14.93 7.51
N PHE A 388 -12.70 -15.98 7.10
CA PHE A 388 -13.27 -17.30 6.91
C PHE A 388 -12.27 -18.36 7.31
N LEU A 389 -12.81 -19.49 7.74
CA LEU A 389 -12.00 -20.59 8.23
C LEU A 389 -11.40 -21.36 7.05
N THR A 390 -10.09 -21.63 7.09
CA THR A 390 -9.36 -22.31 6.00
C THR A 390 -8.94 -23.72 6.41
N GLU A 391 -8.68 -23.95 7.69
CA GLU A 391 -8.25 -25.25 8.21
C GLU A 391 -8.74 -25.44 9.65
N VAL A 392 -9.03 -26.70 10.00
CA VAL A 392 -9.22 -27.17 11.37
C VAL A 392 -8.20 -28.27 11.61
N SER A 393 -7.47 -28.16 12.70
CA SER A 393 -6.52 -29.17 13.15
C SER A 393 -6.67 -29.42 14.63
N GLY A 394 -6.10 -30.50 15.14
CA GLY A 394 -6.27 -30.86 16.53
C GLY A 394 -5.56 -32.15 16.90
N THR A 395 -5.82 -32.63 18.12
CA THR A 395 -5.34 -33.93 18.60
C THR A 395 -6.49 -34.80 19.08
N LEU A 396 -6.36 -36.10 18.88
CA LEU A 396 -7.25 -37.16 19.34
C LEU A 396 -6.49 -38.01 20.34
N GLY A 397 -7.09 -38.37 21.46
CA GLY A 397 -6.36 -39.20 22.43
C GLY A 397 -7.18 -39.70 23.59
N TRP A 398 -6.50 -40.51 24.41
CA TRP A 398 -7.05 -41.06 25.65
C TRP A 398 -7.07 -39.99 26.73
N ASN A 399 -8.23 -39.79 27.38
CA ASN A 399 -8.32 -39.08 28.65
C ASN A 399 -8.93 -40.00 29.73
N SER A 400 -8.54 -39.86 31.00
CA SER A 400 -8.99 -40.74 32.09
C SER A 400 -10.52 -40.73 32.23
N GLY A 401 -11.19 -41.70 31.61
CA GLY A 401 -12.66 -41.83 31.54
C GLY A 401 -13.24 -41.93 30.11
N TYR A 402 -12.51 -41.51 29.07
CA TYR A 402 -12.97 -41.51 27.67
C TYR A 402 -11.87 -41.99 26.71
N SER A 403 -12.17 -42.96 25.84
CA SER A 403 -11.26 -43.50 24.83
C SER A 403 -11.48 -42.82 23.47
N ASP A 404 -10.40 -42.38 22.81
CA ASP A 404 -10.40 -41.81 21.45
C ASP A 404 -11.34 -40.60 21.25
N VAL A 405 -11.15 -39.55 22.04
CA VAL A 405 -11.93 -38.30 21.93
C VAL A 405 -11.09 -37.13 21.40
N VAL A 406 -11.74 -36.04 21.00
CA VAL A 406 -11.04 -34.81 20.57
C VAL A 406 -10.45 -34.12 21.80
N THR A 407 -9.12 -34.16 21.94
CA THR A 407 -8.38 -33.61 23.10
C THR A 407 -7.91 -32.18 22.85
N SER A 408 -7.77 -31.76 21.58
CA SER A 408 -7.58 -30.34 21.24
C SER A 408 -8.11 -29.95 19.88
N LEU A 409 -8.39 -28.65 19.72
CA LEU A 409 -8.76 -28.01 18.46
C LEU A 409 -7.98 -26.71 18.23
N TYR A 410 -7.57 -26.50 16.98
CA TYR A 410 -6.94 -25.29 16.48
C TYR A 410 -7.58 -24.94 15.13
N PHE A 411 -8.12 -23.74 15.04
CA PHE A 411 -8.81 -23.25 13.84
C PHE A 411 -7.91 -22.23 13.14
N VAL A 412 -7.71 -22.36 11.83
CA VAL A 412 -6.92 -21.43 11.03
C VAL A 412 -7.86 -20.66 10.11
N THR A 413 -7.69 -19.35 10.03
CA THR A 413 -8.43 -18.47 9.12
C THR A 413 -7.50 -17.89 8.06
N ASN A 414 -8.05 -17.10 7.14
CA ASN A 414 -7.25 -16.33 6.18
C ASN A 414 -6.49 -15.15 6.81
N THR A 415 -6.77 -14.81 8.08
CA THR A 415 -6.17 -13.68 8.81
C THR A 415 -5.31 -14.11 10.00
N GLY A 416 -5.49 -15.33 10.51
CA GLY A 416 -4.75 -15.83 11.67
C GLY A 416 -5.18 -17.24 12.11
N GLY A 417 -5.15 -17.51 13.42
CA GLY A 417 -5.62 -18.77 13.97
C GLY A 417 -6.07 -18.66 15.42
N TYR A 418 -6.97 -19.55 15.83
CA TYR A 418 -7.65 -19.59 17.12
C TYR A 418 -7.37 -20.93 17.83
N GLY A 419 -6.97 -20.86 19.10
CA GLY A 419 -6.63 -22.01 19.93
C GLY A 419 -5.12 -22.08 20.26
N PRO A 420 -4.59 -23.25 20.66
CA PRO A 420 -5.30 -24.51 20.80
C PRO A 420 -6.27 -24.48 21.99
N TYR A 421 -7.45 -25.06 21.78
CA TYR A 421 -8.44 -25.32 22.83
C TYR A 421 -8.27 -26.75 23.35
N GLY A 422 -8.43 -26.95 24.65
CA GLY A 422 -8.13 -28.22 25.31
C GLY A 422 -6.64 -28.40 25.63
N LYS A 423 -6.31 -29.44 26.41
CA LYS A 423 -4.94 -29.70 26.88
C LYS A 423 -4.03 -30.29 25.80
N GLY A 424 -4.65 -30.90 24.77
CA GLY A 424 -3.95 -31.61 23.70
C GLY A 424 -3.29 -32.92 24.15
N GLY A 425 -2.83 -33.71 23.18
CA GLY A 425 -2.20 -35.01 23.41
C GLY A 425 -2.83 -36.12 22.56
N GLY A 426 -1.99 -37.04 22.09
CA GLY A 426 -2.37 -38.13 21.18
C GLY A 426 -2.15 -37.80 19.69
N THR A 427 -2.93 -38.43 18.80
CA THR A 427 -2.76 -38.39 17.34
C THR A 427 -3.25 -37.08 16.74
N ARG A 428 -2.43 -36.42 15.91
CA ARG A 428 -2.81 -35.17 15.25
C ARG A 428 -3.71 -35.42 14.03
N PHE A 429 -4.70 -34.56 13.83
CA PHE A 429 -5.49 -34.49 12.59
C PHE A 429 -5.48 -33.08 12.01
N ARG A 430 -5.76 -32.98 10.70
CA ARG A 430 -5.80 -31.72 9.96
C ARG A 430 -6.73 -31.84 8.75
N SER A 431 -7.59 -30.85 8.53
CA SER A 431 -8.56 -30.80 7.43
C SER A 431 -8.03 -30.08 6.17
N SER A 432 -6.74 -30.20 5.82
CA SER A 432 -6.11 -29.27 4.86
C SER A 432 -6.64 -29.41 3.43
N HIS A 433 -7.16 -28.32 2.85
CA HIS A 433 -7.59 -28.24 1.45
C HIS A 433 -7.08 -26.94 0.80
N SER A 434 -6.56 -27.04 -0.43
CA SER A 434 -6.13 -25.87 -1.20
C SER A 434 -7.31 -25.28 -1.99
N ASN A 435 -7.64 -24.01 -1.73
CA ASN A 435 -8.68 -23.20 -2.38
C ASN A 435 -10.15 -23.40 -1.95
N GLY A 436 -10.50 -23.04 -0.70
CA GLY A 436 -11.90 -22.86 -0.26
C GLY A 436 -12.01 -22.38 1.19
N SER A 437 -13.21 -22.48 1.78
CA SER A 437 -13.49 -22.11 3.17
C SER A 437 -14.34 -23.16 3.88
N ILE A 438 -14.09 -23.37 5.18
CA ILE A 438 -14.91 -24.21 6.05
C ILE A 438 -16.10 -23.37 6.53
N VAL A 439 -17.31 -23.87 6.28
CA VAL A 439 -18.58 -23.17 6.46
C VAL A 439 -19.42 -23.74 7.61
N GLY A 440 -19.05 -24.89 8.17
CA GLY A 440 -19.72 -25.49 9.31
C GLY A 440 -19.06 -26.79 9.77
N PHE A 441 -19.69 -27.45 10.75
CA PHE A 441 -19.18 -28.68 11.38
C PHE A 441 -20.27 -29.74 11.52
N PHE A 442 -19.85 -30.99 11.69
CA PHE A 442 -20.67 -32.10 12.17
C PHE A 442 -19.83 -32.91 13.15
N VAL A 443 -20.45 -33.54 14.15
CA VAL A 443 -19.69 -34.20 15.23
C VAL A 443 -20.36 -35.51 15.66
N ASN A 444 -19.58 -36.45 16.20
CA ASN A 444 -20.10 -37.47 17.08
C ASN A 444 -19.86 -37.00 18.52
N ALA A 445 -20.91 -36.98 19.33
CA ALA A 445 -20.82 -36.45 20.69
C ALA A 445 -21.75 -37.16 21.67
N ALA A 446 -21.28 -37.31 22.91
CA ALA A 446 -22.08 -37.67 24.10
C ALA A 446 -21.82 -36.65 25.23
N ASP A 447 -21.05 -37.04 26.26
CA ASP A 447 -20.63 -36.11 27.31
C ASP A 447 -19.51 -35.17 26.83
N VAL A 448 -18.74 -35.61 25.83
CA VAL A 448 -17.64 -34.89 25.18
C VAL A 448 -17.75 -35.01 23.64
N ILE A 449 -16.89 -34.31 22.90
CA ILE A 449 -16.77 -34.49 21.44
C ILE A 449 -15.89 -35.70 21.15
N ASP A 450 -16.52 -36.79 20.72
CA ASP A 450 -15.86 -38.04 20.32
C ASP A 450 -15.17 -37.89 18.97
N ALA A 451 -15.86 -37.31 17.98
CA ALA A 451 -15.30 -37.04 16.65
C ALA A 451 -15.82 -35.74 16.04
N ILE A 452 -15.03 -35.13 15.15
CA ILE A 452 -15.37 -33.86 14.50
C ILE A 452 -15.09 -33.91 13.00
N GLY A 453 -16.02 -33.43 12.19
CA GLY A 453 -15.87 -33.18 10.76
C GLY A 453 -16.29 -31.77 10.37
N VAL A 454 -15.97 -31.38 9.14
CA VAL A 454 -16.18 -30.03 8.61
C VAL A 454 -16.96 -30.04 7.31
N TYR A 455 -17.75 -28.99 7.09
CA TYR A 455 -18.34 -28.65 5.81
C TYR A 455 -17.42 -27.67 5.08
N PHE A 456 -17.00 -28.02 3.88
CA PHE A 456 -16.09 -27.24 3.05
C PHE A 456 -16.79 -26.72 1.79
N SER A 457 -16.64 -25.43 1.51
CA SER A 457 -17.09 -24.78 0.28
C SER A 457 -15.89 -24.34 -0.57
N PRO A 458 -15.83 -24.66 -1.87
CA PRO A 458 -14.79 -24.18 -2.77
C PRO A 458 -14.98 -22.71 -3.20
N GLU A 459 -16.17 -22.13 -2.97
CA GLU A 459 -16.46 -20.74 -3.31
C GLU A 459 -15.83 -19.80 -2.28
N ARG A 460 -14.77 -19.08 -2.68
CA ARG A 460 -14.26 -17.94 -1.89
C ARG A 460 -15.23 -16.78 -2.04
N GLU A 461 -16.02 -16.49 -1.00
CA GLU A 461 -16.86 -15.29 -1.01
C GLU A 461 -15.97 -14.04 -1.15
N THR A 462 -16.05 -13.41 -2.32
CA THR A 462 -15.71 -11.99 -2.47
C THR A 462 -17.03 -11.25 -2.33
N CYS A 463 -17.15 -10.37 -1.33
CA CYS A 463 -18.37 -9.60 -1.11
C CYS A 463 -18.76 -8.84 -2.39
N LYS A 464 -19.74 -9.40 -3.09
CA LYS A 464 -20.56 -8.74 -4.09
C LYS A 464 -21.98 -9.24 -3.87
N GLU A 465 -22.66 -8.71 -2.87
CA GLU A 465 -24.12 -8.81 -2.88
C GLU A 465 -24.74 -7.44 -2.78
N LYS A 466 -25.71 -7.29 -3.69
CA LYS A 466 -26.55 -6.15 -3.93
C LYS A 466 -27.45 -5.93 -2.73
N GLU A 467 -27.76 -4.66 -2.49
CA GLU A 467 -28.90 -4.25 -1.69
C GLU A 467 -30.17 -4.94 -2.21
N GLU A 468 -30.82 -5.73 -1.36
CA GLU A 468 -32.29 -5.81 -1.23
C GLU A 468 -32.61 -6.66 0.00
N GLY A 469 -33.53 -6.17 0.83
CA GLY A 469 -33.60 -6.48 2.26
C GLY A 469 -34.41 -7.71 2.68
N GLY A 470 -34.32 -7.99 3.99
CA GLY A 470 -35.38 -8.66 4.75
C GLY A 470 -34.96 -9.84 5.65
N PHE A 471 -34.85 -9.56 6.96
CA PHE A 471 -35.17 -10.40 8.15
C PHE A 471 -34.67 -11.86 8.25
N GLY A 472 -34.15 -12.38 9.37
CA GLY A 472 -33.96 -11.85 10.72
C GLY A 472 -33.95 -13.03 11.72
N ILE A 473 -32.86 -13.21 12.48
CA ILE A 473 -32.74 -13.91 13.79
C ILE A 473 -31.28 -13.85 14.34
N SER A 474 -30.29 -13.32 13.59
CA SER A 474 -28.95 -12.95 14.12
C SER A 474 -28.99 -11.65 14.95
N ARG A 475 -30.03 -11.50 15.78
CA ARG A 475 -30.50 -10.20 16.28
C ARG A 475 -30.31 -9.97 17.78
N SER A 476 -29.45 -10.73 18.47
CA SER A 476 -29.17 -10.45 19.90
C SER A 476 -27.75 -9.96 20.17
N MET A 477 -26.69 -10.64 19.68
CA MET A 477 -25.31 -10.16 19.86
C MET A 477 -24.86 -9.22 18.75
N ALA A 478 -25.03 -9.58 17.47
CA ALA A 478 -24.72 -8.67 16.35
C ALA A 478 -25.71 -7.50 16.22
N TYR A 479 -26.88 -7.57 16.89
CA TYR A 479 -27.76 -6.41 17.08
C TYR A 479 -27.31 -5.59 18.29
N ARG A 480 -26.87 -6.19 19.40
CA ARG A 480 -26.27 -5.39 20.49
C ARG A 480 -25.02 -4.66 20.04
N GLU A 481 -24.12 -5.34 19.35
CA GLU A 481 -22.92 -4.72 18.78
C GLU A 481 -23.28 -3.73 17.67
N ARG A 482 -24.25 -4.01 16.78
CA ARG A 482 -24.72 -3.01 15.81
C ARG A 482 -25.47 -1.84 16.44
N VAL A 483 -26.26 -2.04 17.49
CA VAL A 483 -26.95 -0.96 18.21
C VAL A 483 -25.94 -0.16 19.01
N GLU A 484 -24.92 -0.79 19.59
CA GLU A 484 -23.80 -0.11 20.23
C GLU A 484 -22.96 0.65 19.20
N ILE A 485 -22.71 0.10 18.01
CA ILE A 485 -22.02 0.80 16.91
C ILE A 485 -22.89 1.92 16.34
N GLU A 486 -24.18 1.72 16.10
CA GLU A 486 -25.11 2.74 15.59
C GLU A 486 -25.32 3.85 16.64
N SER A 487 -25.49 3.48 17.91
CA SER A 487 -25.55 4.44 19.03
C SER A 487 -24.25 5.21 19.13
N ALA A 488 -23.10 4.53 19.19
CA ALA A 488 -21.81 5.20 19.28
C ALA A 488 -21.46 5.99 18.01
N SER A 489 -21.98 5.59 16.85
CA SER A 489 -21.86 6.34 15.59
C SER A 489 -22.67 7.63 15.64
N ASN A 490 -23.90 7.57 16.16
CA ASN A 490 -24.72 8.76 16.38
C ASN A 490 -24.10 9.68 17.43
N ASP A 491 -23.61 9.12 18.54
CA ASP A 491 -22.89 9.85 19.58
C ASP A 491 -21.64 10.50 18.99
N LEU A 492 -20.86 9.78 18.17
CA LEU A 492 -19.70 10.33 17.47
C LEU A 492 -20.09 11.45 16.49
N GLU A 493 -21.17 11.30 15.72
CA GLU A 493 -21.67 12.36 14.84
C GLU A 493 -22.01 13.62 15.64
N HIS A 494 -22.69 13.48 16.78
CA HIS A 494 -23.00 14.58 17.70
C HIS A 494 -21.75 15.20 18.32
N ILE A 495 -20.81 14.40 18.83
CA ILE A 495 -19.55 14.87 19.44
C ILE A 495 -18.71 15.65 18.43
N VAL A 496 -18.64 15.20 17.17
CA VAL A 496 -17.87 15.88 16.13
C VAL A 496 -18.59 17.16 15.64
N LEU A 497 -19.86 17.37 15.98
CA LEU A 497 -20.59 18.63 15.72
C LEU A 497 -20.53 19.59 16.91
N ASP A 498 -20.48 19.07 18.14
CA ASP A 498 -20.47 19.85 19.37
C ASP A 498 -19.04 20.17 19.82
N GLN A 499 -18.63 21.43 19.64
CA GLN A 499 -17.31 21.92 20.06
C GLN A 499 -17.11 21.92 21.58
N SER A 500 -18.17 21.76 22.37
CA SER A 500 -18.13 21.68 23.83
C SER A 500 -18.14 20.26 24.39
N ALA A 501 -18.28 19.25 23.52
CA ALA A 501 -18.34 17.85 23.93
C ALA A 501 -17.03 17.39 24.58
N GLU A 502 -17.13 16.66 25.69
CA GLU A 502 -15.97 16.08 26.35
C GLU A 502 -15.42 14.86 25.59
N PRO A 503 -14.11 14.58 25.70
CA PRO A 503 -13.52 13.38 25.10
C PRO A 503 -14.23 12.10 25.58
N THR A 504 -14.84 11.38 24.63
CA THR A 504 -15.65 10.20 24.92
C THR A 504 -14.93 8.93 24.44
N ASN A 505 -14.99 7.87 25.25
CA ASN A 505 -14.44 6.57 24.87
C ASN A 505 -15.35 5.92 23.82
N LEU A 506 -14.81 5.70 22.62
CA LEU A 506 -15.53 5.05 21.53
C LEU A 506 -15.18 3.55 21.48
N PRO A 507 -16.14 2.67 21.14
CA PRO A 507 -15.86 1.27 20.91
C PRO A 507 -14.87 1.07 19.77
N LEU A 508 -13.87 0.20 19.94
CA LEU A 508 -12.94 -0.15 18.86
C LEU A 508 -13.69 -0.73 17.65
N ALA A 509 -14.79 -1.44 17.88
CA ALA A 509 -15.64 -2.00 16.83
C ALA A 509 -16.20 -0.91 15.89
N LEU A 510 -16.61 0.24 16.43
CA LEU A 510 -17.03 1.41 15.63
C LEU A 510 -15.86 1.92 14.78
N LEU A 511 -14.68 2.12 15.39
CA LEU A 511 -13.51 2.64 14.68
C LEU A 511 -13.05 1.70 13.57
N LYS A 512 -13.15 0.38 13.77
CA LYS A 512 -12.91 -0.62 12.73
C LYS A 512 -13.97 -0.56 11.63
N ASP A 513 -15.26 -0.48 11.96
CA ASP A 513 -16.33 -0.44 10.96
C ASP A 513 -16.19 0.78 10.03
N ILE A 514 -16.01 1.99 10.60
CA ILE A 514 -15.92 3.23 9.81
C ILE A 514 -14.63 3.31 8.98
N THR A 515 -13.55 2.62 9.38
CA THR A 515 -12.26 2.59 8.66
C THR A 515 -12.06 1.37 7.77
N GLU A 516 -13.06 0.51 7.62
CA GLU A 516 -12.95 -0.81 6.96
C GLU A 516 -11.78 -1.66 7.49
N ASP A 517 -11.71 -1.77 8.82
CA ASP A 517 -10.64 -2.46 9.56
C ASP A 517 -9.25 -1.89 9.29
N PHE A 518 -9.13 -0.55 9.36
CA PHE A 518 -7.88 0.18 9.11
C PHE A 518 -7.28 -0.13 7.73
N ASN A 519 -8.13 -0.14 6.70
CA ASN A 519 -7.74 -0.42 5.33
C ASN A 519 -6.66 0.58 4.85
N ASP A 520 -5.55 0.09 4.29
CA ASP A 520 -4.46 0.91 3.75
C ASP A 520 -4.95 1.91 2.69
N LYS A 521 -6.02 1.59 1.95
CA LYS A 521 -6.62 2.52 0.96
C LYS A 521 -7.28 3.75 1.60
N ARG A 522 -7.66 3.64 2.87
CA ARG A 522 -8.23 4.73 3.67
C ARG A 522 -7.16 5.51 4.42
N GLN A 523 -5.89 5.13 4.33
CA GLN A 523 -4.81 5.89 4.94
C GLN A 523 -4.68 7.28 4.29
N ILE A 524 -4.79 8.33 5.12
CA ILE A 524 -4.67 9.74 4.70
C ILE A 524 -3.37 10.39 5.17
N GLY A 525 -2.67 9.79 6.14
CA GLY A 525 -1.39 10.29 6.61
C GLY A 525 -0.63 9.24 7.41
N ARG A 526 0.71 9.33 7.40
CA ARG A 526 1.59 8.50 8.24
C ARG A 526 2.74 9.36 8.72
N GLY A 527 2.98 9.34 10.04
CA GLY A 527 4.06 10.07 10.69
C GLY A 527 4.76 9.22 11.75
N GLY A 528 5.76 9.79 12.43
CA GLY A 528 6.53 9.09 13.47
C GLY A 528 5.70 8.62 14.67
N PHE A 529 4.52 9.22 14.89
CA PHE A 529 3.64 8.94 16.04
C PHE A 529 2.42 8.09 15.69
N GLY A 530 2.26 7.66 14.43
CA GLY A 530 1.12 6.83 14.03
C GLY A 530 0.67 6.95 12.59
N ILE A 531 -0.43 6.26 12.28
CA ILE A 531 -1.09 6.25 10.98
C ILE A 531 -2.48 6.84 11.14
N VAL A 532 -2.88 7.71 10.21
CA VAL A 532 -4.20 8.34 10.19
C VAL A 532 -5.02 7.76 9.04
N TYR A 533 -6.21 7.27 9.36
CA TYR A 533 -7.17 6.67 8.43
C TYR A 533 -8.40 7.58 8.30
N LYS A 534 -9.00 7.59 7.11
CA LYS A 534 -10.31 8.19 6.87
C LYS A 534 -11.40 7.20 7.28
N GLY A 535 -12.19 7.58 8.27
CA GLY A 535 -13.44 6.91 8.61
C GLY A 535 -14.63 7.55 7.88
N ASP A 536 -15.58 6.76 7.41
CA ASP A 536 -16.85 7.28 6.90
C ASP A 536 -17.99 6.95 7.88
N LEU A 537 -18.70 7.99 8.32
CA LEU A 537 -19.99 7.92 9.01
C LEU A 537 -21.11 8.12 7.97
N GLN A 538 -22.37 7.96 8.38
CA GLN A 538 -23.50 8.04 7.44
C GLN A 538 -23.56 9.38 6.69
N ASN A 539 -23.28 10.49 7.39
CA ASN A 539 -23.41 11.84 6.83
C ASN A 539 -22.10 12.64 6.76
N ARG A 540 -20.98 12.08 7.22
CA ARG A 540 -19.69 12.80 7.24
C ARG A 540 -18.50 11.86 7.31
N SER A 541 -17.31 12.39 7.06
CA SER A 541 -16.07 11.66 7.29
C SER A 541 -15.38 12.12 8.58
N VAL A 542 -14.63 11.21 9.19
CA VAL A 542 -13.77 11.43 10.37
C VAL A 542 -12.35 10.99 10.09
N ALA A 543 -11.40 11.48 10.89
CA ALA A 543 -10.00 11.06 10.84
C ALA A 543 -9.66 10.23 12.09
N VAL A 544 -9.28 8.97 11.89
CA VAL A 544 -8.92 8.03 12.96
C VAL A 544 -7.40 7.86 12.98
N LYS A 545 -6.73 8.45 13.97
CA LYS A 545 -5.29 8.31 14.21
C LYS A 545 -5.03 7.11 15.10
N ARG A 546 -4.41 6.08 14.56
CA ARG A 546 -3.89 4.92 15.30
C ARG A 546 -2.46 5.23 15.75
N ILE A 547 -2.28 5.35 17.06
CA ILE A 547 -0.97 5.66 17.65
C ILE A 547 -0.10 4.41 17.59
N LEU A 548 1.02 4.49 16.88
CA LEU A 548 2.02 3.43 16.89
C LEU A 548 2.92 3.65 18.12
N SER A 549 2.85 2.76 19.09
CA SER A 549 3.77 2.78 20.23
C SER A 549 5.15 2.31 19.77
N CYS A 550 6.00 3.22 19.31
CA CYS A 550 7.41 2.94 19.12
C CYS A 550 8.30 4.10 19.60
N HIS A 551 8.54 4.17 20.91
CA HIS A 551 9.92 4.40 21.32
C HIS A 551 10.68 3.11 21.01
N THR A 552 11.24 3.05 19.81
CA THR A 552 12.28 2.11 19.33
C THR A 552 12.48 0.86 20.20
N PHE A 553 11.71 -0.20 19.94
CA PHE A 553 12.23 -1.55 20.19
C PHE A 553 13.20 -1.87 19.05
N ASN A 554 14.48 -1.87 19.38
CA ASN A 554 15.56 -2.11 18.42
C ASN A 554 15.82 -3.63 18.37
N ASP A 555 15.18 -4.33 17.43
CA ASP A 555 15.25 -5.80 17.30
C ASP A 555 16.69 -6.32 17.14
N GLU A 556 17.60 -5.50 16.62
CA GLU A 556 19.00 -5.86 16.39
C GLU A 556 19.83 -5.97 17.68
N ALA A 557 19.49 -5.21 18.74
CA ALA A 557 20.12 -5.36 20.05
C ALA A 557 19.56 -6.58 20.82
N PHE A 558 18.32 -6.98 20.51
CA PHE A 558 17.62 -8.10 21.15
C PHE A 558 18.19 -9.46 20.72
N ASN A 559 18.53 -9.59 19.43
CA ASN A 559 19.06 -10.83 18.84
C ASN A 559 20.54 -11.13 19.16
N GLN A 560 21.26 -10.20 19.80
CA GLN A 560 22.67 -10.40 20.16
C GLN A 560 22.88 -10.91 21.59
N SER A 561 21.81 -11.09 22.39
CA SER A 561 21.92 -11.40 23.82
C SER A 561 22.05 -12.89 24.19
N GLY A 562 21.96 -13.81 23.24
CA GLY A 562 22.48 -15.19 23.37
C GLY A 562 21.92 -16.11 24.46
N GLU A 563 20.91 -15.71 25.26
CA GLU A 563 20.38 -16.49 26.39
C GLU A 563 18.92 -16.93 26.18
N PRO A 564 18.52 -18.15 26.59
CA PRO A 564 17.22 -18.75 26.30
C PRO A 564 16.18 -18.42 27.37
N TRP A 565 15.68 -17.19 27.42
CA TRP A 565 14.49 -16.89 28.23
C TRP A 565 13.20 -17.15 27.43
N LYS A 566 12.26 -17.92 28.01
CA LYS A 566 10.88 -18.05 27.52
C LYS A 566 10.14 -16.74 27.80
N TYR A 567 9.97 -15.90 26.80
CA TYR A 567 9.21 -14.66 26.93
C TYR A 567 7.70 -14.91 26.74
N VAL A 568 6.89 -14.19 27.52
CA VAL A 568 5.43 -14.12 27.40
C VAL A 568 5.10 -12.75 26.81
N PHE A 569 4.49 -12.72 25.64
CA PHE A 569 3.96 -11.48 25.06
C PHE A 569 2.70 -11.07 25.84
N ALA A 570 2.64 -9.83 26.29
CA ALA A 570 1.46 -9.23 26.88
C ALA A 570 0.69 -8.42 25.83
N GLU A 571 -0.61 -8.24 26.04
CA GLU A 571 -1.47 -7.41 25.18
C GLU A 571 -0.91 -5.99 25.06
N MET A 572 -0.67 -5.55 23.83
CA MET A 572 -0.26 -4.17 23.55
C MET A 572 -1.52 -3.31 23.52
N ARG A 573 -1.65 -2.38 24.48
CA ARG A 573 -2.77 -1.45 24.51
C ARG A 573 -2.64 -0.44 23.37
N GLU A 574 -3.47 -0.59 22.35
CA GLU A 574 -3.57 0.39 21.26
C GLU A 574 -4.36 1.62 21.70
N ARG A 575 -3.90 2.80 21.31
CA ARG A 575 -4.63 4.06 21.50
C ARG A 575 -5.02 4.61 20.14
N LEU A 576 -6.31 4.88 19.97
CA LEU A 576 -6.85 5.52 18.78
C LEU A 576 -7.49 6.85 19.16
N LEU A 577 -7.27 7.86 18.33
CA LEU A 577 -7.89 9.17 18.46
C LEU A 577 -8.75 9.42 17.23
N CYS A 578 -9.99 9.84 17.43
CA CYS A 578 -10.91 10.18 16.35
C CYS A 578 -11.15 11.69 16.34
N PHE A 579 -11.02 12.31 15.16
CA PHE A 579 -11.21 13.74 14.94
C PHE A 579 -12.16 13.98 13.77
N GLU A 580 -12.64 15.20 13.60
CA GLU A 580 -13.26 15.60 12.34
C GLU A 580 -12.28 15.42 11.16
N TYR A 581 -12.81 15.05 9.99
CA TYR A 581 -12.01 15.03 8.76
C TYR A 581 -11.98 16.41 8.10
N ILE A 582 -10.77 16.94 7.89
CA ILE A 582 -10.53 18.25 7.31
C ILE A 582 -10.18 18.10 5.81
N LYS A 583 -11.07 18.54 4.91
CA LYS A 583 -11.05 18.14 3.50
C LYS A 583 -9.93 18.75 2.67
N ASN A 584 -9.57 20.02 2.91
CA ASN A 584 -8.52 20.68 2.11
C ASN A 584 -7.10 20.24 2.51
N GLY A 585 -6.98 19.36 3.52
CA GLY A 585 -5.70 18.78 3.93
C GLY A 585 -4.79 19.80 4.60
N SER A 586 -3.48 19.55 4.52
CA SER A 586 -2.45 20.33 5.20
C SER A 586 -1.98 21.54 4.38
N LEU A 587 -1.51 22.58 5.08
CA LEU A 587 -1.09 23.86 4.52
C LEU A 587 0.13 23.75 3.60
N ASP A 588 1.01 22.76 3.81
CA ASP A 588 2.22 22.52 3.01
C ASP A 588 1.93 22.42 1.51
N ARG A 589 0.75 21.91 1.14
CA ARG A 589 0.31 21.77 -0.26
C ARG A 589 -0.01 23.09 -0.95
N TYR A 590 -0.15 24.17 -0.19
CA TYR A 590 -0.54 25.49 -0.67
C TYR A 590 0.59 26.52 -0.58
N LEU A 591 1.77 26.11 -0.09
CA LEU A 591 2.94 26.97 -0.02
C LEU A 591 3.55 27.16 -1.42
N THR A 592 3.36 28.35 -1.97
CA THR A 592 3.88 28.75 -3.28
C THR A 592 4.53 30.13 -3.18
N ASP A 593 5.40 30.43 -4.14
CA ASP A 593 5.99 31.76 -4.28
C ASP A 593 4.93 32.86 -4.46
N GLU A 594 5.36 34.12 -4.36
CA GLU A 594 4.46 35.29 -4.39
C GLU A 594 3.64 35.35 -5.69
N LEU A 595 4.18 34.82 -6.79
CA LEU A 595 3.63 34.92 -8.14
C LEU A 595 2.55 33.86 -8.43
N ARG A 596 2.40 32.81 -7.61
CA ARG A 596 1.53 31.65 -7.89
C ARG A 596 0.69 31.22 -6.68
N GLY A 597 -0.24 30.27 -6.87
CA GLY A 597 -1.03 29.65 -5.79
C GLY A 597 -2.04 30.57 -5.10
N LEU A 598 -2.18 30.51 -3.77
CA LEU A 598 -3.23 31.24 -3.04
C LEU A 598 -3.11 32.76 -3.17
N GLU A 599 -4.24 33.44 -3.30
CA GLU A 599 -4.33 34.91 -3.26
C GLU A 599 -4.00 35.45 -1.87
N TRP A 600 -3.44 36.67 -1.82
CA TRP A 600 -2.97 37.29 -0.58
C TRP A 600 -4.03 37.32 0.52
N HIS A 601 -5.28 37.64 0.17
CA HIS A 601 -6.36 37.69 1.13
C HIS A 601 -6.50 36.38 1.91
N THR A 602 -6.51 35.24 1.21
CA THR A 602 -6.59 33.91 1.83
C THR A 602 -5.35 33.61 2.66
N ARG A 603 -4.14 33.91 2.15
CA ARG A 603 -2.89 33.74 2.90
C ARG A 603 -2.90 34.53 4.21
N TYR A 604 -3.37 35.77 4.17
CA TYR A 604 -3.48 36.64 5.33
C TYR A 604 -4.49 36.12 6.37
N GLN A 605 -5.66 35.63 5.92
CA GLN A 605 -6.62 34.99 6.84
C GLN A 605 -6.06 33.73 7.49
N ILE A 606 -5.29 32.93 6.75
CA ILE A 606 -4.58 31.77 7.31
C ILE A 606 -3.58 32.21 8.38
N ILE A 607 -2.76 33.24 8.12
CA ILE A 607 -1.82 33.77 9.13
C ILE A 607 -2.57 34.17 10.40
N ARG A 608 -3.66 34.93 10.27
CA ARG A 608 -4.48 35.36 11.42
C ARG A 608 -5.07 34.18 12.18
N GLY A 609 -5.69 33.23 11.49
CA GLY A 609 -6.29 32.06 12.13
C GLY A 609 -5.27 31.19 12.87
N ILE A 610 -4.03 31.06 12.34
CA ILE A 610 -2.93 30.39 13.06
C ILE A 610 -2.59 31.17 14.34
N CYS A 611 -2.51 32.50 14.26
CA CYS A 611 -2.24 33.32 15.44
C CYS A 611 -3.33 33.16 16.51
N ASP A 612 -4.61 33.16 16.11
CA ASP A 612 -5.75 32.97 17.03
C ASP A 612 -5.70 31.59 17.71
N GLY A 613 -5.39 30.54 16.94
CA GLY A 613 -5.18 29.19 17.49
C GLY A 613 -4.02 29.14 18.50
N LEU A 614 -2.93 29.85 18.25
CA LEU A 614 -1.81 29.95 19.19
C LEU A 614 -2.14 30.79 20.43
N VAL A 615 -2.98 31.82 20.33
CA VAL A 615 -3.49 32.56 21.50
C VAL A 615 -4.20 31.59 22.44
N TYR A 616 -5.11 30.78 21.90
CA TYR A 616 -5.85 29.76 22.66
C TYR A 616 -4.89 28.78 23.36
N LEU A 617 -3.94 28.20 22.61
CA LEU A 617 -2.99 27.23 23.16
C LEU A 617 -2.09 27.84 24.24
N HIS A 618 -1.49 29.00 23.98
CA HIS A 618 -0.49 29.59 24.88
C HIS A 618 -1.12 30.30 26.09
N THR A 619 -2.26 30.97 25.90
CA THR A 619 -2.84 31.86 26.91
C THR A 619 -3.91 31.15 27.73
N GLU A 620 -4.82 30.42 27.08
CA GLU A 620 -5.94 29.77 27.77
C GLU A 620 -5.58 28.38 28.27
N LYS A 621 -4.79 27.62 27.51
CA LYS A 621 -4.43 26.24 27.86
C LYS A 621 -3.03 26.07 28.46
N GLY A 622 -2.13 27.04 28.27
CA GLY A 622 -0.72 26.92 28.70
C GLY A 622 0.04 25.78 28.01
N ILE A 623 -0.38 25.41 26.79
CA ILE A 623 0.20 24.33 25.98
C ILE A 623 1.20 24.93 24.99
N VAL A 624 2.41 24.36 24.93
CA VAL A 624 3.39 24.61 23.87
C VAL A 624 3.33 23.46 22.88
N HIS A 625 3.10 23.76 21.61
CA HIS A 625 2.87 22.77 20.56
C HIS A 625 4.14 21.96 20.24
N ARG A 626 5.30 22.65 20.14
CA ARG A 626 6.65 22.12 19.83
C ARG A 626 6.90 21.60 18.42
N ASP A 627 5.86 21.26 17.65
CA ASP A 627 5.99 20.86 16.24
C ASP A 627 5.14 21.73 15.30
N MET A 628 5.16 23.05 15.49
CA MET A 628 4.45 23.96 14.57
C MET A 628 5.13 23.94 13.19
N LYS A 629 4.38 23.53 12.17
CA LYS A 629 4.80 23.49 10.76
C LYS A 629 3.57 23.41 9.84
N PRO A 630 3.70 23.72 8.54
CA PRO A 630 2.60 23.67 7.58
C PRO A 630 1.89 22.31 7.51
N GLU A 631 2.60 21.19 7.69
CA GLU A 631 2.00 19.84 7.70
C GLU A 631 1.06 19.60 8.88
N ASN A 632 1.26 20.33 9.98
CA ASN A 632 0.46 20.27 11.21
C ASN A 632 -0.60 21.40 11.27
N ILE A 633 -0.83 22.11 10.17
CA ILE A 633 -1.90 23.09 10.02
C ILE A 633 -2.83 22.59 8.93
N LEU A 634 -4.03 22.14 9.30
CA LEU A 634 -5.04 21.67 8.36
C LEU A 634 -5.97 22.80 7.96
N LEU A 635 -6.46 22.80 6.73
CA LEU A 635 -7.37 23.82 6.20
C LEU A 635 -8.77 23.23 6.02
N ASP A 636 -9.78 23.85 6.62
CA ASP A 636 -11.17 23.44 6.44
C ASP A 636 -11.76 23.89 5.10
N ASP A 637 -13.05 23.58 4.88
CA ASP A 637 -13.77 23.89 3.64
C ASP A 637 -13.81 25.40 3.31
N LEU A 638 -13.61 26.26 4.31
CA LEU A 638 -13.57 27.73 4.18
C LEU A 638 -12.13 28.27 4.17
N MET A 639 -11.12 27.41 4.09
CA MET A 639 -9.69 27.74 4.19
C MET A 639 -9.29 28.32 5.55
N ILE A 640 -10.07 28.04 6.60
CA ILE A 640 -9.74 28.43 7.97
C ILE A 640 -8.73 27.40 8.54
N PRO A 641 -7.60 27.85 9.11
CA PRO A 641 -6.58 26.94 9.62
C PRO A 641 -6.95 26.33 10.97
N LYS A 642 -6.61 25.04 11.14
CA LYS A 642 -6.72 24.29 12.39
C LYS A 642 -5.38 23.65 12.75
N ILE A 643 -4.89 23.94 13.94
CA ILE A 643 -3.63 23.38 14.47
C ILE A 643 -3.89 21.94 14.92
N THR A 644 -3.04 21.01 14.48
CA THR A 644 -3.17 19.57 14.79
C THR A 644 -1.82 18.95 15.19
N ASP A 645 -1.89 17.70 15.62
CA ASP A 645 -0.77 16.85 16.03
C ASP A 645 -0.02 17.30 17.30
N PHE A 646 -0.71 17.18 18.43
CA PHE A 646 -0.18 17.45 19.76
C PHE A 646 0.73 16.33 20.33
N GLY A 647 1.23 15.42 19.48
CA GLY A 647 1.95 14.20 19.91
C GLY A 647 3.20 14.44 20.75
N ILE A 648 3.82 15.62 20.62
CA ILE A 648 4.99 16.03 21.41
C ILE A 648 4.75 17.31 22.22
N SER A 649 3.52 17.82 22.25
CA SER A 649 3.19 19.06 22.94
C SER A 649 3.40 18.94 24.44
N LYS A 650 3.62 20.08 25.09
CA LYS A 650 3.93 20.15 26.52
C LYS A 650 3.04 21.16 27.21
N LEU A 651 2.33 20.73 28.25
CA LEU A 651 1.64 21.62 29.18
C LEU A 651 2.68 22.24 30.12
N LEU A 652 2.69 23.56 30.25
CA LEU A 652 3.64 24.26 31.11
C LEU A 652 3.15 24.46 32.55
N ASP A 653 1.87 24.20 32.86
CA ASP A 653 1.26 24.24 34.21
C ASP A 653 1.79 25.38 35.11
N GLY A 654 1.65 26.63 34.64
CA GLY A 654 2.11 27.83 35.36
C GLY A 654 3.61 28.16 35.25
N ALA A 655 4.44 27.26 34.72
CA ALA A 655 5.84 27.54 34.39
C ALA A 655 5.96 28.40 33.11
N THR A 656 7.00 29.23 33.04
CA THR A 656 7.29 30.07 31.85
C THR A 656 8.16 29.36 30.81
N HIS A 657 8.87 28.33 31.24
CA HIS A 657 9.78 27.52 30.42
C HIS A 657 9.93 26.13 31.04
N ALA A 658 10.33 25.17 30.24
CA ALA A 658 10.72 23.83 30.66
C ALA A 658 11.94 23.38 29.85
N VAL A 659 12.70 22.41 30.37
CA VAL A 659 13.77 21.74 29.61
C VAL A 659 13.33 20.31 29.33
N THR A 660 13.68 19.77 28.17
CA THR A 660 13.47 18.37 27.81
C THR A 660 14.78 17.73 27.39
N SER A 661 15.01 16.48 27.80
CA SER A 661 16.15 15.67 27.38
C SER A 661 15.97 15.08 25.97
N ASP A 662 14.77 15.20 25.40
CA ASP A 662 14.42 14.72 24.06
C ASP A 662 13.93 15.89 23.18
N PRO A 663 14.85 16.62 22.50
CA PRO A 663 14.53 17.72 21.61
C PRO A 663 14.02 17.20 20.25
N THR A 664 12.91 16.46 20.28
CA THR A 664 12.17 16.01 19.09
C THR A 664 11.34 17.15 18.52
N GLY A 665 11.48 17.42 17.22
CA GLY A 665 10.77 18.45 16.47
C GLY A 665 11.24 18.53 15.00
N SER A 666 10.49 19.23 14.15
CA SER A 666 10.78 19.29 12.71
C SER A 666 11.88 20.28 12.33
N ARG A 667 12.96 19.75 11.72
CA ARG A 667 14.11 20.56 11.25
C ARG A 667 13.65 21.67 10.30
N GLY A 668 14.19 22.87 10.50
CA GLY A 668 13.85 24.07 9.73
C GLY A 668 12.72 24.91 10.33
N TYR A 669 11.91 24.36 11.27
CA TYR A 669 10.91 25.12 12.02
C TYR A 669 11.23 25.23 13.51
N CYS A 670 12.13 24.38 14.04
CA CYS A 670 12.53 24.41 15.43
C CYS A 670 13.38 25.64 15.78
N ALA A 671 13.08 26.24 16.93
CA ALA A 671 13.85 27.35 17.47
C ALA A 671 15.29 26.95 17.86
N PRO A 672 16.29 27.82 17.70
CA PRO A 672 17.70 27.49 17.93
C PRO A 672 17.98 27.06 19.37
N GLU A 673 17.34 27.66 20.37
CA GLU A 673 17.49 27.28 21.78
C GLU A 673 16.91 25.90 22.10
N PHE A 674 15.84 25.51 21.40
CA PHE A 674 15.22 24.20 21.57
C PHE A 674 16.11 23.10 21.00
N ILE A 675 16.69 23.32 19.82
CA ILE A 675 17.63 22.39 19.19
C ILE A 675 18.91 22.27 20.03
N ALA A 676 19.47 23.40 20.49
CA ALA A 676 20.76 23.43 21.14
C ALA A 676 20.72 22.95 22.61
N ARG A 677 19.64 23.25 23.34
CA ARG A 677 19.56 23.05 24.80
C ARG A 677 18.30 22.32 25.28
N GLY A 678 17.38 21.96 24.38
CA GLY A 678 16.10 21.36 24.76
C GLY A 678 15.17 22.33 25.53
N GLU A 679 15.42 23.64 25.45
CA GLU A 679 14.61 24.66 26.10
C GLU A 679 13.26 24.82 25.38
N VAL A 680 12.18 24.58 26.10
CA VAL A 680 10.80 24.67 25.64
C VAL A 680 10.12 25.86 26.30
N SER A 681 9.57 26.75 25.50
CA SER A 681 8.66 27.81 25.96
C SER A 681 7.67 28.15 24.86
N THR A 682 6.66 28.96 25.18
CA THR A 682 5.76 29.51 24.15
C THR A 682 6.52 30.24 23.04
N ARG A 683 7.71 30.79 23.34
CA ARG A 683 8.59 31.46 22.36
C ARG A 683 9.19 30.52 21.31
N SER A 684 9.23 29.23 21.59
CA SER A 684 9.70 28.23 20.63
C SER A 684 8.68 28.10 19.49
N ASP A 685 7.38 28.04 19.80
CA ASP A 685 6.31 28.04 18.78
C ASP A 685 6.25 29.38 18.03
N ILE A 686 6.58 30.51 18.68
CA ILE A 686 6.65 31.83 18.01
C ILE A 686 7.74 31.85 16.92
N TYR A 687 8.87 31.19 17.15
CA TYR A 687 9.90 31.07 16.11
C TYR A 687 9.38 30.28 14.91
N SER A 688 8.74 29.14 15.17
CA SER A 688 8.12 28.33 14.11
C SER A 688 7.04 29.10 13.35
N LEU A 689 6.22 29.89 14.06
CA LEU A 689 5.25 30.82 13.45
C LEU A 689 5.95 31.82 12.52
N GLY A 690 7.11 32.36 12.93
CA GLY A 690 7.92 33.26 12.09
C GLY A 690 8.31 32.61 10.76
N VAL A 691 8.80 31.37 10.80
CA VAL A 691 9.13 30.59 9.59
C VAL A 691 7.89 30.37 8.72
N ILE A 692 6.76 29.99 9.32
CA ILE A 692 5.51 29.75 8.59
C ILE A 692 4.99 31.04 7.92
N ILE A 693 5.05 32.18 8.60
CA ILE A 693 4.66 33.47 8.03
C ILE A 693 5.58 33.83 6.86
N THR A 694 6.90 33.68 7.01
CA THR A 694 7.85 33.92 5.91
C THR A 694 7.51 33.07 4.69
N GLU A 695 7.24 31.77 4.90
CA GLU A 695 6.93 30.82 3.84
C GLU A 695 5.56 31.09 3.20
N LEU A 696 4.56 31.51 3.97
CA LEU A 696 3.27 31.96 3.43
C LEU A 696 3.41 33.24 2.60
N VAL A 697 4.26 34.18 3.03
CA VAL A 697 4.41 35.46 2.34
C VAL A 697 5.26 35.31 1.08
N THR A 698 6.28 34.46 1.08
CA THR A 698 7.32 34.39 0.03
C THR A 698 7.43 33.07 -0.71
N GLY A 699 6.85 31.99 -0.19
CA GLY A 699 7.05 30.62 -0.69
C GLY A 699 8.41 30.01 -0.36
N CYS A 700 9.25 30.67 0.46
CA CYS A 700 10.54 30.16 0.89
C CYS A 700 10.76 30.39 2.40
N LYS A 701 11.75 29.72 2.99
CA LYS A 701 12.09 29.84 4.42
C LYS A 701 13.22 30.83 4.68
N ASP A 702 13.85 31.35 3.62
CA ASP A 702 14.98 32.26 3.70
C ASP A 702 14.54 33.64 4.18
N GLU A 703 15.48 34.41 4.72
CA GLU A 703 15.17 35.75 5.20
C GLU A 703 14.71 36.66 4.04
N PRO A 704 13.47 37.17 4.09
CA PRO A 704 12.88 37.85 2.95
C PRO A 704 13.39 39.28 2.81
N HIS A 705 13.82 39.68 1.61
CA HIS A 705 14.08 41.08 1.30
C HIS A 705 12.75 41.81 1.04
N ILE A 706 12.31 42.62 2.00
CA ILE A 706 10.97 43.21 2.05
C ILE A 706 10.55 43.90 0.74
N GLN A 707 11.46 44.67 0.11
CA GLN A 707 11.20 45.38 -1.14
C GLN A 707 10.96 44.42 -2.32
N ASN A 708 11.71 43.33 -2.40
CA ASN A 708 11.56 42.34 -3.47
C ASN A 708 10.23 41.60 -3.37
N VAL A 709 9.84 41.26 -2.14
CA VAL A 709 8.55 40.61 -1.87
C VAL A 709 7.39 41.54 -2.24
N LEU A 710 7.43 42.79 -1.80
CA LEU A 710 6.40 43.79 -2.13
C LEU A 710 6.30 44.04 -3.63
N ARG A 711 7.43 44.08 -4.34
CA ARG A 711 7.48 44.23 -5.80
C ARG A 711 6.84 43.03 -6.52
N ARG A 712 7.07 41.79 -6.07
CA ARG A 712 6.43 40.59 -6.64
C ARG A 712 4.93 40.55 -6.41
N TRP A 713 4.49 40.89 -5.20
CA TRP A 713 3.06 41.03 -4.91
C TRP A 713 2.41 42.13 -5.76
N ARG A 714 3.10 43.27 -5.99
CA ARG A 714 2.63 44.31 -6.91
C ARG A 714 2.43 43.80 -8.32
N TYR A 715 3.41 43.09 -8.85
CA TYR A 715 3.32 42.56 -10.20
C TYR A 715 2.12 41.64 -10.38
N ARG A 716 1.91 40.71 -9.45
CA ARG A 716 0.75 39.82 -9.45
C ARG A 716 -0.59 40.57 -9.36
N TRP A 717 -0.65 41.67 -8.59
CA TRP A 717 -1.87 42.48 -8.48
C TRP A 717 -2.10 43.41 -9.67
N ASN A 718 -1.05 43.86 -10.36
CA ASN A 718 -1.15 44.76 -11.52
C ASN A 718 -1.86 44.11 -12.72
N GLU A 719 -1.86 42.78 -12.85
CA GLU A 719 -2.64 42.08 -13.88
C GLU A 719 -4.17 42.06 -13.60
N SER A 720 -4.61 42.45 -12.40
CA SER A 720 -5.99 42.20 -11.93
C SER A 720 -6.85 43.46 -11.75
N ALA A 721 -6.33 44.65 -12.11
CA ALA A 721 -7.07 45.92 -12.20
C ALA A 721 -8.20 46.12 -11.15
N ASN A 722 -7.87 46.13 -9.85
CA ASN A 722 -8.58 46.78 -8.73
C ASN A 722 -8.23 46.10 -7.38
N TYR A 723 -7.15 46.49 -6.69
CA TYR A 723 -7.07 46.36 -5.22
C TYR A 723 -6.09 47.41 -4.64
N PRO A 724 -6.32 47.92 -3.40
CA PRO A 724 -5.77 49.17 -2.91
C PRO A 724 -4.46 49.01 -2.09
N PRO A 725 -3.76 50.12 -1.79
CA PRO A 725 -2.52 50.21 -0.99
C PRO A 725 -2.43 49.38 0.31
N PHE A 726 -3.57 48.96 0.85
CA PHE A 726 -3.70 48.21 2.09
C PHE A 726 -3.05 46.81 2.05
N GLY A 727 -3.09 46.12 0.91
CA GLY A 727 -2.46 44.80 0.77
C GLY A 727 -0.95 44.85 1.00
N TYR A 728 -0.28 45.89 0.48
CA TYR A 728 1.16 46.11 0.71
C TYR A 728 1.49 46.34 2.17
N GLN A 729 0.67 47.10 2.88
CA GLN A 729 0.87 47.35 4.30
C GLN A 729 0.72 46.06 5.10
N GLN A 730 -0.26 45.21 4.76
CA GLN A 730 -0.41 43.89 5.37
C GLN A 730 0.81 43.00 5.10
N VAL A 731 1.29 42.91 3.84
CA VAL A 731 2.49 42.12 3.48
C VAL A 731 3.71 42.61 4.25
N SER A 732 3.98 43.91 4.20
CA SER A 732 5.09 44.55 4.92
C SER A 732 5.01 44.24 6.41
N LYS A 733 3.81 44.34 6.99
CA LYS A 733 3.60 44.09 8.42
C LYS A 733 3.82 42.63 8.79
N CYS A 734 3.35 41.69 7.97
CA CYS A 734 3.59 40.26 8.17
C CYS A 734 5.09 39.93 8.13
N ILE A 735 5.86 40.54 7.21
CA ILE A 735 7.32 40.36 7.13
C ILE A 735 8.00 40.92 8.39
N GLU A 736 7.66 42.13 8.82
CA GLU A 736 8.19 42.70 10.07
C GLU A 736 7.92 41.80 11.29
N ILE A 737 6.71 41.23 11.38
CA ILE A 737 6.33 40.30 12.43
C ILE A 737 7.18 39.03 12.34
N ALA A 738 7.30 38.44 11.15
CA ALA A 738 8.09 37.23 10.93
C ALA A 738 9.55 37.42 11.33
N LEU A 739 10.19 38.52 10.92
CA LEU A 739 11.57 38.84 11.28
C LEU A 739 11.75 39.00 12.80
N LYS A 740 10.80 39.63 13.50
CA LYS A 740 10.80 39.71 14.97
C LYS A 740 10.65 38.34 15.63
N CYS A 741 9.81 37.47 15.07
CA CYS A 741 9.63 36.09 15.53
C CYS A 741 10.90 35.24 15.35
N LEU A 742 11.66 35.48 14.29
CA LEU A 742 12.89 34.74 13.95
C LEU A 742 14.14 35.17 14.74
N SER A 743 14.01 36.06 15.73
CA SER A 743 15.15 36.46 16.56
C SER A 743 15.79 35.26 17.29
N ASP A 744 17.12 35.16 17.24
CA ASP A 744 17.88 34.11 17.95
C ASP A 744 17.60 34.08 19.45
N SER A 745 17.36 35.25 20.05
CA SER A 745 17.06 35.36 21.47
C SER A 745 15.55 35.21 21.71
N PRO A 746 15.10 34.20 22.49
CA PRO A 746 13.68 33.99 22.78
C PRO A 746 13.00 35.19 23.46
N LYS A 747 13.78 35.96 24.22
CA LYS A 747 13.30 37.16 24.94
C LYS A 747 12.99 38.34 24.03
N LYS A 748 13.62 38.40 22.85
CA LYS A 748 13.42 39.47 21.85
C LYS A 748 12.21 39.21 20.95
N ARG A 749 11.75 37.96 20.87
CA ARG A 749 10.55 37.60 20.12
C ARG A 749 9.33 38.30 20.74
N PRO A 750 8.26 38.61 19.99
CA PRO A 750 6.99 39.13 20.52
C PRO A 750 6.11 38.01 21.10
N LYS A 751 5.26 38.29 22.10
CA LYS A 751 4.30 37.28 22.57
C LYS A 751 3.20 37.12 21.54
N ILE A 752 2.46 36.01 21.56
CA ILE A 752 1.36 35.82 20.61
C ILE A 752 0.30 36.92 20.74
N SER A 753 0.01 37.38 21.96
CA SER A 753 -0.87 38.53 22.22
C SER A 753 -0.40 39.83 21.54
N ASP A 754 0.92 40.05 21.52
CA ASP A 754 1.52 41.24 20.92
C ASP A 754 1.39 41.17 19.39
N ILE A 755 1.61 39.99 18.80
CA ILE A 755 1.46 39.74 17.36
C ILE A 755 0.01 39.98 16.93
N VAL A 756 -0.98 39.42 17.64
CA VAL A 756 -2.40 39.62 17.33
C VAL A 756 -2.80 41.09 17.48
N SER A 757 -2.29 41.79 18.49
CA SER A 757 -2.48 43.25 18.64
C SER A 757 -1.91 44.04 17.46
N MET A 758 -0.71 43.69 17.00
CA MET A 758 -0.08 44.29 15.81
C MET A 758 -0.91 44.07 14.54
N LEU A 759 -1.49 42.88 14.35
CA LEU A 759 -2.35 42.56 13.21
C LEU A 759 -3.72 43.26 13.32
N ASN A 760 -4.32 43.35 14.50
CA ASN A 760 -5.62 44.02 14.69
C ASN A 760 -5.51 45.55 14.51
N THR A 761 -4.41 46.15 14.96
CA THR A 761 -4.13 47.58 14.73
C THR A 761 -3.99 47.89 13.22
N MET A 762 -3.48 46.94 12.45
CA MET A 762 -3.41 47.06 10.99
C MET A 762 -4.82 47.10 10.36
N GLU A 763 -5.75 46.27 10.84
CA GLU A 763 -7.13 46.23 10.35
C GLU A 763 -7.94 47.48 10.70
N SER A 764 -7.78 48.05 11.90
CA SER A 764 -8.48 49.30 12.27
C SER A 764 -8.04 50.50 11.42
N THR A 765 -6.82 50.47 10.87
CA THR A 765 -6.31 51.51 9.97
C THR A 765 -7.05 51.49 8.62
N LYS A 766 -7.62 50.35 8.21
CA LYS A 766 -8.43 50.19 6.99
C LYS A 766 -9.69 51.04 7.01
N GLU A 767 -10.39 51.05 8.15
CA GLU A 767 -11.67 51.77 8.33
C GLU A 767 -11.49 53.30 8.22
N HIS A 768 -10.31 53.81 8.61
CA HIS A 768 -9.97 55.22 8.45
C HIS A 768 -9.64 55.60 6.99
N ILE A 769 -9.04 54.70 6.20
CA ILE A 769 -8.68 54.96 4.80
C ILE A 769 -9.92 54.88 3.89
N THR A 770 -10.84 53.94 4.14
CA THR A 770 -12.08 53.80 3.36
C THR A 770 -13.03 55.00 3.52
N ASN A 771 -12.95 55.74 4.64
CA ASN A 771 -13.76 56.94 4.88
C ASN A 771 -13.21 58.22 4.22
N VAL A 772 -12.00 58.17 3.63
CA VAL A 772 -11.32 59.34 3.04
C VAL A 772 -11.27 59.28 1.50
N GLY A 773 -11.63 58.15 0.88
CA GLY A 773 -11.36 57.87 -0.54
C GLY A 773 -12.51 58.09 -1.54
N ASN A 774 -13.11 59.29 -1.60
CA ASN A 774 -13.83 59.77 -2.79
C ASN A 774 -12.96 60.83 -3.51
N SER A 775 -11.84 60.39 -4.08
CA SER A 775 -11.04 61.20 -5.03
C SER A 775 -10.59 60.34 -6.21
N PRO A 776 -10.48 60.92 -7.41
CA PRO A 776 -10.41 60.14 -8.65
C PRO A 776 -9.10 59.36 -8.73
N ALA A 777 -9.22 58.13 -9.22
CA ALA A 777 -8.11 57.30 -9.64
C ALA A 777 -7.23 58.05 -10.67
N GLY A 778 -6.06 58.52 -10.22
CA GLY A 778 -5.07 59.15 -11.06
C GLY A 778 -3.91 59.64 -10.20
N GLN A 779 -2.73 59.03 -10.37
CA GLN A 779 -1.48 59.24 -9.63
C GLN A 779 -1.37 58.51 -8.27
N ILE A 780 -1.16 57.19 -8.32
CA ILE A 780 -0.27 56.57 -7.34
C ILE A 780 1.15 56.78 -7.87
N SER A 781 1.84 57.75 -7.28
CA SER A 781 3.28 57.99 -7.40
C SER A 781 4.07 56.68 -7.25
N ALA A 782 5.18 56.53 -7.99
CA ALA A 782 6.22 55.55 -7.71
C ALA A 782 6.53 55.53 -6.20
N TYR A 783 6.66 54.33 -5.63
CA TYR A 783 6.91 54.19 -4.20
C TYR A 783 8.32 54.74 -3.86
N PRO A 784 8.53 55.40 -2.70
CA PRO A 784 9.75 56.17 -2.42
C PRO A 784 11.07 55.40 -2.51
N TRP A 785 11.01 54.07 -2.41
CA TRP A 785 12.16 53.17 -2.40
C TRP A 785 12.48 52.60 -3.80
N GLU A 786 11.67 52.88 -4.81
CA GLU A 786 11.80 52.28 -6.15
C GLU A 786 12.55 53.22 -7.10
N LEU A 787 13.84 52.95 -7.33
CA LEU A 787 14.67 53.79 -8.21
C LEU A 787 14.43 53.51 -9.69
N LEU A 788 14.26 52.24 -10.07
CA LEU A 788 13.95 51.80 -11.43
C LEU A 788 12.73 50.88 -11.45
N GLU A 789 11.70 51.24 -12.22
CA GLU A 789 10.52 50.39 -12.51
C GLU A 789 10.79 49.51 -13.74
N PHE A 790 10.36 48.25 -13.73
CA PHE A 790 10.49 47.35 -14.87
C PHE A 790 9.40 46.28 -14.86
N ASP A 791 9.02 45.82 -16.05
CA ASP A 791 7.80 45.03 -16.25
C ASP A 791 7.99 43.52 -16.05
N LEU A 792 9.23 43.03 -15.91
CA LEU A 792 9.55 41.59 -15.89
C LEU A 792 10.27 41.20 -14.61
N LEU A 793 9.63 40.36 -13.78
CA LEU A 793 10.23 39.74 -12.58
C LEU A 793 10.71 38.29 -12.81
N GLU A 794 10.31 37.69 -13.95
CA GLU A 794 10.86 36.44 -14.46
C GLU A 794 11.45 36.69 -15.86
N LEU A 795 12.74 36.37 -16.04
CA LEU A 795 13.38 36.40 -17.37
C LEU A 795 13.17 35.05 -18.04
N ASN A 796 12.28 35.01 -19.02
CA ASN A 796 11.92 33.79 -19.73
C ASN A 796 12.80 33.60 -20.97
N PHE A 797 13.58 32.52 -20.99
CA PHE A 797 14.41 32.13 -22.12
C PHE A 797 13.88 30.84 -22.73
N PRO A 798 13.23 30.88 -23.91
CA PRO A 798 12.86 29.68 -24.62
C PRO A 798 14.13 29.00 -25.17
N PHE A 799 14.56 27.92 -24.51
CA PHE A 799 15.82 27.22 -24.72
C PHE A 799 15.86 26.45 -26.03
N GLU A 800 16.81 26.83 -26.86
CA GLU A 800 17.20 26.17 -28.09
C GLU A 800 18.67 25.79 -28.02
N ILE A 801 18.96 24.53 -28.37
CA ILE A 801 20.33 24.01 -28.43
C ILE A 801 21.12 24.83 -29.46
N ASN A 802 22.33 25.23 -29.08
CA ASN A 802 23.28 25.96 -29.93
C ASN A 802 22.77 27.31 -30.49
N LYS A 803 21.73 27.92 -29.89
CA LYS A 803 21.31 29.28 -30.26
C LYS A 803 21.53 30.27 -29.13
N GLN A 804 21.81 31.51 -29.52
CA GLN A 804 21.69 32.65 -28.62
C GLN A 804 20.23 33.05 -28.50
N ILE A 805 19.76 33.26 -27.28
CA ILE A 805 18.36 33.65 -27.02
C ILE A 805 18.38 34.98 -26.28
N PRO A 806 18.01 36.09 -26.97
CA PRO A 806 17.93 37.40 -26.35
C PRO A 806 16.59 37.58 -25.62
N CYS A 807 16.64 38.24 -24.46
CA CYS A 807 15.52 38.74 -23.70
C CYS A 807 15.75 40.21 -23.40
N SER A 808 14.75 41.07 -23.66
CA SER A 808 14.85 42.50 -23.40
C SER A 808 14.15 42.86 -22.09
N LEU A 809 14.89 43.51 -21.20
CA LEU A 809 14.37 44.07 -19.96
C LEU A 809 14.37 45.60 -20.07
N GLN A 810 13.20 46.23 -19.96
CA GLN A 810 13.09 47.68 -19.95
C GLN A 810 13.11 48.21 -18.51
N LEU A 811 14.15 48.97 -18.17
CA LEU A 811 14.29 49.69 -16.91
C LEU A 811 13.80 51.14 -17.12
N THR A 812 12.88 51.61 -16.29
CA THR A 812 12.33 52.97 -16.33
C THR A 812 12.74 53.71 -15.08
N ASN A 813 13.52 54.79 -15.22
CA ASN A 813 13.77 55.70 -14.12
C ASN A 813 12.52 56.56 -13.90
N VAL A 814 11.86 56.34 -12.77
CA VAL A 814 10.64 57.05 -12.37
C VAL A 814 10.91 58.25 -11.45
N THR A 815 12.17 58.43 -11.04
CA THR A 815 12.60 59.50 -10.14
C THR A 815 13.00 60.75 -10.93
N ASP A 816 13.19 61.85 -10.19
CA ASP A 816 13.73 63.11 -10.71
C ASP A 816 15.27 63.16 -10.64
N ASP A 817 15.91 62.11 -10.13
CA ASP A 817 17.37 61.99 -10.00
C ASP A 817 17.97 61.08 -11.08
N TYR A 818 19.27 61.19 -11.35
CA TYR A 818 19.96 60.21 -12.19
C TYR A 818 20.13 58.92 -11.40
N VAL A 819 19.92 57.75 -12.03
CA VAL A 819 20.05 56.46 -11.35
C VAL A 819 21.10 55.61 -12.05
N ALA A 820 22.16 55.24 -11.33
CA ALA A 820 23.13 54.27 -11.81
C ALA A 820 22.63 52.86 -11.52
N PHE A 821 22.84 51.92 -12.45
CA PHE A 821 22.63 50.50 -12.21
C PHE A 821 23.84 49.66 -12.60
N ASP A 822 23.93 48.50 -11.97
CA ASP A 822 24.84 47.39 -12.24
C ASP A 822 24.06 46.08 -12.22
N ILE A 823 24.39 45.17 -13.13
CA ILE A 823 23.68 43.91 -13.30
C ILE A 823 24.66 42.76 -13.20
N GLU A 824 24.35 41.85 -12.27
CA GLU A 824 25.14 40.65 -12.05
C GLU A 824 24.26 39.41 -12.20
N MET A 825 24.70 38.46 -13.01
CA MET A 825 24.06 37.15 -13.14
C MET A 825 24.82 36.11 -12.34
N MET A 826 24.15 35.53 -11.34
CA MET A 826 24.66 34.39 -10.58
C MET A 826 24.06 33.13 -11.17
N GLY A 827 24.87 32.23 -11.71
CA GLY A 827 24.35 31.00 -12.33
C GLY A 827 25.41 30.10 -12.94
N ILE A 828 24.99 28.92 -13.37
CA ILE A 828 25.85 27.93 -14.04
C ILE A 828 25.92 28.23 -15.55
N LEU A 829 24.88 28.85 -16.10
CA LEU A 829 24.77 29.19 -17.51
C LEU A 829 25.44 30.52 -17.85
N ARG A 830 25.86 30.64 -19.11
CA ARG A 830 26.57 31.83 -19.62
C ARG A 830 25.59 32.82 -20.24
N TYR A 831 25.65 34.06 -19.79
CA TYR A 831 24.85 35.17 -20.28
C TYR A 831 25.76 36.29 -20.78
N CYS A 832 25.31 37.03 -21.80
CA CYS A 832 25.87 38.33 -22.18
C CYS A 832 24.83 39.42 -21.90
N ILE A 833 25.24 40.50 -21.24
CA ILE A 833 24.35 41.57 -20.80
C ILE A 833 24.82 42.89 -21.41
N GLU A 834 23.94 43.57 -22.13
CA GLU A 834 24.27 44.85 -22.77
C GLU A 834 23.15 45.89 -22.56
N PRO A 835 23.42 47.02 -21.87
CA PRO A 835 24.61 47.31 -21.08
C PRO A 835 24.59 46.61 -19.71
N GLU A 836 25.74 46.13 -19.24
CA GLU A 836 25.92 45.56 -17.89
C GLU A 836 25.74 46.61 -16.79
N LYS A 837 26.25 47.82 -17.02
CA LYS A 837 26.13 48.98 -16.14
C LYS A 837 25.82 50.26 -16.92
N ARG A 838 24.99 51.14 -16.37
CA ARG A 838 24.64 52.42 -17.01
C ARG A 838 24.06 53.41 -16.00
N VAL A 839 24.14 54.70 -16.33
CA VAL A 839 23.33 55.75 -15.70
C VAL A 839 22.08 56.01 -16.54
N VAL A 840 20.91 55.99 -15.90
CA VAL A 840 19.60 56.23 -16.50
C VAL A 840 19.12 57.62 -16.09
N PRO A 841 18.95 58.56 -17.05
CA PRO A 841 18.47 59.91 -16.75
C PRO A 841 17.09 59.93 -16.07
N PRO A 842 16.76 61.02 -15.34
CA PRO A 842 15.44 61.21 -14.75
C PRO A 842 14.31 60.99 -15.76
N ARG A 843 13.22 60.33 -15.34
CA ARG A 843 12.01 60.11 -16.15
C ARG A 843 12.26 59.48 -17.52
N SER A 844 13.31 58.67 -17.66
CA SER A 844 13.73 58.05 -18.93
C SER A 844 13.72 56.52 -18.86
N LYS A 845 13.90 55.88 -20.02
CA LYS A 845 13.88 54.42 -20.16
C LYS A 845 15.21 53.91 -20.71
N CYS A 846 15.65 52.77 -20.20
CA CYS A 846 16.82 52.04 -20.67
C CYS A 846 16.45 50.59 -20.95
N ASN A 847 16.74 50.10 -22.15
CA ASN A 847 16.60 48.68 -22.46
C ASN A 847 17.93 47.98 -22.16
N VAL A 848 17.85 46.87 -21.43
CA VAL A 848 18.94 45.95 -21.18
C VAL A 848 18.65 44.67 -21.94
N MET A 849 19.57 44.26 -22.80
CA MET A 849 19.51 43.00 -23.51
C MET A 849 20.27 41.94 -22.73
N VAL A 850 19.57 40.92 -22.26
CA VAL A 850 20.16 39.74 -21.62
C VAL A 850 20.11 38.60 -22.63
N THR A 851 21.26 38.09 -23.06
CA THR A 851 21.35 37.05 -24.09
C THR A 851 21.92 35.78 -23.50
N LEU A 852 21.11 34.73 -23.42
CA LEU A 852 21.57 33.38 -23.07
C LEU A 852 22.48 32.87 -24.20
N GLN A 853 23.69 32.43 -23.85
CA GLN A 853 24.67 31.96 -24.82
C GLN A 853 24.38 30.53 -25.30
N PRO A 854 24.87 30.14 -26.49
CA PRO A 854 24.64 28.82 -27.06
C PRO A 854 25.14 27.71 -26.13
N HIS A 855 24.30 26.70 -25.88
CA HIS A 855 24.68 25.54 -25.09
C HIS A 855 24.40 24.24 -25.83
N GLU A 856 25.38 23.33 -25.82
CA GLU A 856 25.32 22.04 -26.55
C GLU A 856 24.31 21.02 -26.01
N ARG A 857 23.80 21.21 -24.78
CA ARG A 857 22.90 20.28 -24.10
C ARG A 857 21.89 21.04 -23.27
N VAL A 858 20.70 20.46 -23.13
CA VAL A 858 19.67 20.94 -22.20
C VAL A 858 20.20 20.80 -20.75
N PRO A 859 20.25 21.88 -19.95
CA PRO A 859 20.67 21.82 -18.56
C PRO A 859 19.80 20.83 -17.76
N HIS A 860 20.42 19.96 -16.96
CA HIS A 860 19.71 18.89 -16.24
C HIS A 860 18.76 19.38 -15.14
N ALA A 861 18.80 20.67 -14.79
CA ALA A 861 17.87 21.35 -13.90
C ALA A 861 16.98 22.31 -14.73
N MET A 862 15.93 21.80 -15.37
CA MET A 862 15.02 22.60 -16.20
C MET A 862 14.09 23.56 -15.42
N VAL A 863 14.39 23.80 -14.15
CA VAL A 863 14.02 25.00 -13.41
C VAL A 863 15.24 25.34 -12.58
N CYS A 864 16.17 26.12 -13.12
CA CYS A 864 17.31 26.61 -12.36
C CYS A 864 16.77 27.56 -11.28
N LYS A 865 16.47 27.04 -10.09
CA LYS A 865 16.07 27.85 -8.93
C LYS A 865 17.21 28.74 -8.42
N ASP A 866 18.43 28.46 -8.87
CA ASP A 866 19.67 29.07 -8.38
C ASP A 866 20.28 30.08 -9.37
N GLU A 867 19.59 30.39 -10.49
CA GLU A 867 20.02 31.46 -11.38
C GLU A 867 19.31 32.77 -11.06
N LEU A 868 20.06 33.66 -10.42
CA LEU A 868 19.57 34.92 -9.89
C LEU A 868 20.15 36.06 -10.72
N PHE A 869 19.26 36.85 -11.31
CA PHE A 869 19.62 38.14 -11.88
C PHE A 869 19.56 39.18 -10.78
N ILE A 870 20.70 39.78 -10.44
CA ILE A 870 20.83 40.78 -9.40
C ILE A 870 21.00 42.15 -10.08
N LEU A 871 20.00 43.02 -9.94
CA LEU A 871 20.08 44.43 -10.32
C LEU A 871 20.40 45.25 -9.07
N ARG A 872 21.50 45.96 -9.07
CA ARG A 872 21.82 46.98 -8.05
C ARG A 872 21.59 48.35 -8.65
N CYS A 873 20.95 49.25 -7.92
CA CYS A 873 20.79 50.63 -8.37
C CYS A 873 20.94 51.63 -7.21
N ALA A 874 21.47 52.82 -7.53
CA ALA A 874 21.59 53.93 -6.59
C ALA A 874 21.33 55.26 -7.31
N ALA A 875 20.77 56.23 -6.59
CA ALA A 875 20.70 57.60 -7.07
C ALA A 875 22.12 58.19 -7.14
N VAL A 876 22.42 58.92 -8.21
CA VAL A 876 23.74 59.52 -8.46
C VAL A 876 23.58 60.97 -8.93
N SER A 877 24.67 61.74 -8.80
CA SER A 877 24.70 63.12 -9.29
C SER A 877 24.79 63.19 -10.82
N GLU A 878 24.34 64.32 -11.37
CA GLU A 878 24.38 64.60 -12.80
C GLU A 878 25.83 64.64 -13.33
N GLY A 879 26.08 63.96 -14.46
CA GLY A 879 27.38 63.97 -15.14
C GLY A 879 28.26 62.73 -14.94
N LEU A 880 27.86 61.75 -14.11
CA LEU A 880 28.56 60.46 -14.03
C LEU A 880 28.32 59.60 -15.29
N THR A 881 29.38 58.92 -15.72
CA THR A 881 29.36 57.97 -16.85
C THR A 881 29.39 56.52 -16.36
N ALA A 882 29.22 55.55 -17.28
CA ALA A 882 29.25 54.12 -16.91
C ALA A 882 30.64 53.69 -16.39
N GLU A 883 31.70 54.37 -16.82
CA GLU A 883 33.08 54.18 -16.37
C GLU A 883 33.28 54.59 -14.90
N ASP A 884 32.51 55.57 -14.42
CA ASP A 884 32.61 56.12 -13.06
C ASP A 884 31.86 55.26 -12.02
N ILE A 885 31.04 54.30 -12.46
CA ILE A 885 30.31 53.38 -11.58
C ILE A 885 31.29 52.36 -10.99
N ILE A 886 31.60 52.51 -9.70
CA ILE A 886 32.43 51.58 -8.92
C ILE A 886 31.53 50.79 -7.96
N GLU A 887 31.85 49.52 -7.73
CA GLU A 887 31.08 48.57 -6.91
C GLU A 887 30.73 49.10 -5.52
N ASP A 888 31.63 49.88 -4.89
CA ASP A 888 31.41 50.49 -3.57
C ASP A 888 30.32 51.57 -3.56
N MET A 889 30.01 52.20 -4.71
CA MET A 889 28.89 53.16 -4.83
C MET A 889 27.53 52.45 -4.80
N LEU A 890 27.49 51.18 -5.19
CA LEU A 890 26.27 50.36 -5.27
C LEU A 890 26.17 49.35 -4.12
N ASN A 891 27.22 49.22 -3.31
CA ASN A 891 27.28 48.34 -2.14
C ASN A 891 27.11 49.13 -0.84
N LYS A 892 26.24 48.63 0.05
CA LYS A 892 26.05 49.15 1.42
C LYS A 892 27.36 49.06 2.23
N LYS A 893 28.22 50.08 2.16
CA LYS A 893 29.34 50.24 3.11
C LYS A 893 29.44 51.60 3.79
N SER A 894 28.68 52.62 3.37
CA SER A 894 28.85 53.97 3.95
C SER A 894 27.55 54.76 4.18
N GLY A 895 26.60 54.20 4.92
CA GLY A 895 25.68 54.94 5.82
C GLY A 895 24.79 56.09 5.29
N LYS A 896 24.87 56.49 4.02
CA LYS A 896 24.03 57.51 3.38
C LYS A 896 23.91 57.15 1.89
N GLU A 897 22.68 57.18 1.40
CA GLU A 897 22.19 56.77 0.06
C GLU A 897 21.78 55.28 -0.03
N GLU A 898 20.49 55.07 -0.29
CA GLU A 898 19.84 53.75 -0.37
C GLU A 898 20.13 53.09 -1.71
N ALA A 899 21.07 52.14 -1.74
CA ALA A 899 21.19 51.22 -2.87
C ALA A 899 20.02 50.21 -2.84
N ASP A 900 19.19 50.20 -3.89
CA ASP A 900 18.15 49.20 -4.12
C ASP A 900 18.76 47.99 -4.83
N LYS A 901 18.43 46.78 -4.33
CA LYS A 901 18.96 45.51 -4.83
C LYS A 901 17.81 44.56 -5.12
N VAL A 902 17.72 44.15 -6.38
CA VAL A 902 16.58 43.39 -6.88
C VAL A 902 17.02 42.06 -7.44
N THR A 903 16.29 41.01 -7.09
CA THR A 903 16.58 39.66 -7.56
C THR A 903 15.45 39.13 -8.42
N LEU A 904 15.72 38.97 -9.72
CA LEU A 904 14.78 38.35 -10.68
C LEU A 904 15.11 36.86 -10.83
N LYS A 905 14.07 36.09 -11.11
CA LYS A 905 14.20 34.64 -11.35
C LYS A 905 14.39 34.40 -12.83
N VAL A 906 15.38 33.59 -13.19
CA VAL A 906 15.56 33.16 -14.58
C VAL A 906 14.76 31.87 -14.81
N VAL A 907 13.91 31.87 -15.83
CA VAL A 907 13.08 30.72 -16.21
C VAL A 907 13.46 30.29 -17.62
N ILE A 908 13.87 29.04 -17.74
CA ILE A 908 14.27 28.46 -19.02
C ILE A 908 13.12 27.60 -19.51
N LEU A 909 12.45 28.06 -20.57
CA LEU A 909 11.30 27.39 -21.14
C LEU A 909 11.77 26.41 -22.22
N PRO A 910 11.30 25.16 -22.30
CA PRO A 910 11.60 24.31 -23.45
C PRO A 910 10.98 24.90 -24.72
N ILE A 911 11.76 25.09 -25.79
CA ILE A 911 11.18 25.32 -27.12
C ILE A 911 10.60 24.00 -27.59
N THR A 912 9.28 24.00 -27.74
CA THR A 912 8.58 22.97 -28.48
C THR A 912 8.89 23.17 -29.95
N VAL A 913 9.81 22.35 -30.48
CA VAL A 913 10.02 22.27 -31.93
C VAL A 913 8.84 21.48 -32.48
N ASP A 914 7.95 22.15 -33.22
CA ASP A 914 6.86 21.52 -33.98
C ASP A 914 7.37 20.44 -34.95
#